data_AF-A0A368KYV5-F1
#
_entry.id   AF-A0A368KYV5-F1
#
_cell.length_a   1.000
_cell.length_b   1.000
_cell.length_c   1.000
_cell.angle_alpha   90.00
_cell.angle_beta   90.00
_cell.angle_gamma   90.00
#
_symmetry.space_group_name_H-M   'P 1'
#
loop_
_entity.id
_entity.type
_entity.pdbx_description
1 polymer ?
#
loop_
_entity_poly.entity_id
_entity_poly.type
_entity_poly.pdbx_seq_one_letter_code
_entity_poly.pdbx_strand_id
1 'polypeptide(L)'
;MIANRLSKPWRVFVGSLLVMSLVCVVVVAQDSAQPDPPPTEAAPPAAEKPAGEQAAEPAAQLAQPTTDASFPAPVDIKDVEAPTWTKRIDNMFGQVVEVLKATLFYTVIPDKQQYVQENYVLYYVRDKGSDEPFKIAENSKVRKPADMPDQVSIEEATAWVETGKAAGSGDPATPYRQGELTYVDNKGTPKTRPVEYLKYVINDSTKYVLDKDGDQPIYKPLRKVRSALSTDKGEWKTPEQIREMALAGELAINFQANGDETPYLFTENIGGVPLVVIWLSGGAILFTLYFGLVNFWGVPHAINVVRGTYDNPNEPGEVTHFQALASALSATVGLGNIAGVTIAMTDGGPGAFFWMILCGFFGMASKFVECTLGQMYREVKPDGTIQGGPMQYLVNAFEQFGLKPVGVFFSIVFAIMCVMASFGGGNMFQGNQAASQVLLMVPNEDKQELETVQADLKTAAEEKRLGDIPALQTRRTELQGKISAFETQFKVTFGIIMAVLVGLVIIGGIKRIGATAGKIVPAMCLMYVLACLWIILTHYHQIPGLIGTIFTQAFNPEAVRGGLLGVIVIGVRRAAFSNEAGVGSAAIAHSAAKTDEPVREGFVALLEPFIDTIVVCSMTALVILITGAWDSKELVHEKSLAGVELTSAAFAAEISWFPYILTLAVVLFAFSTIISWSYYGERCWERLFGARAVFVYKVLFVIGVFLGPIFSLNNVLDFSDFMILSMAFPNILGCLLLAPTVKRAVTEYWRKLKAGEFNISH
;
A
#
# COMPACT_ATOMS: atom_id res chain seq x y z
N MET A 1 -27.65 18.97 8.42
CA MET A 1 -28.84 18.52 9.21
C MET A 1 -28.85 17.01 9.47
N ILE A 2 -28.75 16.13 8.47
CA ILE A 2 -28.78 14.65 8.67
C ILE A 2 -27.58 14.14 9.50
N ALA A 3 -26.38 14.70 9.27
CA ALA A 3 -25.17 14.36 10.04
C ALA A 3 -25.38 14.53 11.56
N ASN A 4 -26.11 15.54 12.04
CA ASN A 4 -26.25 15.80 13.48
C ASN A 4 -27.03 14.72 14.27
N ARG A 5 -27.64 13.74 13.60
CA ARG A 5 -28.31 12.59 14.24
C ARG A 5 -27.50 11.28 14.22
N LEU A 6 -26.31 11.30 13.62
CA LEU A 6 -25.44 10.12 13.49
C LEU A 6 -24.34 10.14 14.57
N SER A 7 -23.82 8.97 14.97
CA SER A 7 -22.70 8.91 15.92
C SER A 7 -21.44 9.54 15.32
N LYS A 8 -20.49 9.97 16.16
CA LYS A 8 -19.29 10.74 15.77
C LYS A 8 -18.55 10.22 14.52
N PRO A 9 -18.30 8.91 14.32
CA PRO A 9 -17.66 8.41 13.09
C PRO A 9 -18.51 8.63 11.82
N TRP A 10 -19.83 8.48 11.92
CA TRP A 10 -20.76 8.65 10.81
C TRP A 10 -20.97 10.11 10.41
N ARG A 11 -20.81 11.05 11.35
CA ARG A 11 -20.78 12.50 11.07
C ARG A 11 -19.59 12.89 10.22
N VAL A 12 -18.43 12.35 10.54
CA VAL A 12 -17.18 12.60 9.81
C VAL A 12 -17.27 11.99 8.42
N PHE A 13 -17.74 10.74 8.30
CA PHE A 13 -17.92 10.05 7.01
C PHE A 13 -18.80 10.82 6.01
N VAL A 14 -20.01 11.22 6.44
CA VAL A 14 -20.94 11.98 5.58
C VAL A 14 -20.41 13.39 5.30
N GLY A 15 -19.70 14.00 6.24
CA GLY A 15 -19.05 15.30 6.06
C GLY A 15 -17.93 15.27 5.02
N SER A 16 -17.03 14.28 5.09
CA SER A 16 -15.92 14.11 4.15
C SER A 16 -16.40 13.88 2.71
N LEU A 17 -17.46 13.09 2.52
CA LEU A 17 -18.04 12.84 1.20
C LEU A 17 -18.68 14.10 0.57
N LEU A 18 -19.29 14.96 1.40
CA LEU A 18 -19.84 16.23 0.94
C LEU A 18 -18.74 17.24 0.60
N VAL A 19 -17.64 17.26 1.34
CA VAL A 19 -16.45 18.10 1.04
C VAL A 19 -15.81 17.65 -0.27
N MET A 20 -15.70 16.35 -0.52
CA MET A 20 -15.18 15.82 -1.79
C MET A 20 -16.01 16.28 -3.00
N SER A 21 -17.34 16.31 -2.84
CA SER A 21 -18.27 16.80 -3.87
C SER A 21 -18.09 18.30 -4.14
N LEU A 22 -17.75 19.08 -3.10
CA LEU A 22 -17.51 20.52 -3.20
C LEU A 22 -16.15 20.84 -3.85
N VAL A 23 -15.10 20.07 -3.52
CA VAL A 23 -13.74 20.25 -4.07
C VAL A 23 -13.71 19.94 -5.58
N CYS A 24 -14.42 18.91 -6.04
CA CYS A 24 -14.56 18.63 -7.47
C CYS A 24 -15.21 19.79 -8.25
N VAL A 25 -16.08 20.57 -7.62
CA VAL A 25 -16.73 21.75 -8.23
C VAL A 25 -15.80 22.97 -8.26
N VAL A 26 -14.92 23.12 -7.27
CA VAL A 26 -13.98 24.27 -7.18
C VAL A 26 -12.82 24.14 -8.18
N VAL A 27 -12.36 22.93 -8.49
CA VAL A 27 -11.28 22.68 -9.48
C VAL A 27 -11.68 23.13 -10.89
N VAL A 28 -12.96 23.00 -11.26
CA VAL A 28 -13.45 23.45 -12.58
C VAL A 28 -13.55 24.98 -12.67
N ALA A 29 -13.62 25.68 -11.54
CA ALA A 29 -13.82 27.13 -11.51
C ALA A 29 -12.50 27.95 -11.54
N GLN A 30 -11.38 27.38 -11.09
CA GLN A 30 -10.13 28.16 -10.88
C GLN A 30 -9.19 28.28 -12.09
N ASP A 31 -9.44 27.56 -13.20
CA ASP A 31 -8.60 27.60 -14.40
C ASP A 31 -8.82 28.88 -15.26
N SER A 32 -9.78 29.74 -14.87
CA SER A 32 -10.15 30.94 -15.63
C SER A 32 -9.60 32.26 -15.08
N ALA A 33 -8.78 32.24 -14.02
CA ALA A 33 -8.34 33.45 -13.33
C ALA A 33 -6.86 33.42 -12.90
N GLN A 34 -5.95 33.75 -13.80
CA GLN A 34 -4.58 34.20 -13.47
C GLN A 34 -4.21 35.41 -14.36
N PRO A 35 -3.82 36.56 -13.79
CA PRO A 35 -3.17 37.65 -14.53
C PRO A 35 -1.63 37.52 -14.46
N ASP A 36 -0.95 37.97 -15.52
CA ASP A 36 0.51 37.89 -15.68
C ASP A 36 1.33 38.61 -14.59
N PRO A 37 2.57 38.16 -14.31
CA PRO A 37 3.42 38.75 -13.28
C PRO A 37 4.12 40.04 -13.75
N PRO A 38 4.34 41.03 -12.85
CA PRO A 38 5.05 42.27 -13.18
C PRO A 38 6.59 42.09 -13.13
N PRO A 39 7.35 42.96 -13.83
CA PRO A 39 8.79 42.84 -13.95
C PRO A 39 9.55 43.41 -12.75
N THR A 40 10.79 42.95 -12.62
CA THR A 40 11.73 43.13 -11.50
C THR A 40 12.31 44.54 -11.42
N GLU A 41 12.32 45.17 -10.23
CA GLU A 41 13.06 46.40 -9.96
C GLU A 41 14.08 46.23 -8.81
N ALA A 42 15.23 46.88 -9.00
CA ALA A 42 16.44 46.79 -8.20
C ALA A 42 16.40 47.59 -6.89
N ALA A 43 17.19 47.14 -5.91
CA ALA A 43 17.28 47.71 -4.57
C ALA A 43 17.90 49.13 -4.52
N PRO A 44 17.46 50.02 -3.61
CA PRO A 44 18.20 51.21 -3.24
C PRO A 44 18.99 51.06 -1.92
N PRO A 45 20.08 51.85 -1.71
CA PRO A 45 21.09 51.63 -0.67
C PRO A 45 20.79 52.32 0.68
N ALA A 46 21.58 51.94 1.68
CA ALA A 46 21.51 52.28 3.10
C ALA A 46 21.53 53.79 3.44
N ALA A 47 20.84 54.14 4.54
CA ALA A 47 20.93 55.45 5.20
C ALA A 47 21.00 55.32 6.74
N GLU A 48 21.77 56.23 7.33
CA GLU A 48 22.33 56.29 8.68
C GLU A 48 21.33 56.52 9.83
N LYS A 49 21.74 56.10 11.04
CA LYS A 49 21.15 56.48 12.33
C LYS A 49 21.50 57.93 12.70
N PRO A 50 20.66 58.59 13.53
CA PRO A 50 21.14 59.47 14.58
C PRO A 50 20.64 59.09 15.99
N ALA A 51 21.30 59.70 16.97
CA ALA A 51 21.34 59.38 18.39
C ALA A 51 20.50 60.31 19.29
N GLY A 52 20.38 59.92 20.58
CA GLY A 52 19.74 60.65 21.70
C GLY A 52 18.51 59.90 22.21
N GLU A 53 18.24 59.66 23.50
CA GLU A 53 18.58 60.41 24.70
C GLU A 53 18.31 59.57 25.98
N GLN A 54 18.99 59.97 27.06
CA GLN A 54 19.03 59.62 28.51
C GLN A 54 17.68 59.25 29.21
N ALA A 55 17.56 58.71 30.44
CA ALA A 55 18.38 58.15 31.52
C ALA A 55 17.43 57.63 32.65
N ALA A 56 17.86 56.68 33.50
CA ALA A 56 17.64 56.62 34.96
C ALA A 56 18.06 55.26 35.58
N GLU A 57 18.93 55.31 36.58
CA GLU A 57 19.40 54.26 37.52
C GLU A 57 18.87 54.60 38.96
N PRO A 58 19.16 53.87 40.07
CA PRO A 58 19.30 52.42 40.35
C PRO A 58 18.63 52.00 41.71
N ALA A 59 18.61 50.69 42.06
CA ALA A 59 18.72 50.10 43.43
C ALA A 59 18.09 48.68 43.46
N ALA A 60 18.88 47.61 43.45
CA ALA A 60 19.49 46.92 44.61
C ALA A 60 18.57 45.86 45.27
N GLN A 61 18.85 44.58 45.00
CA GLN A 61 18.72 43.51 45.99
C GLN A 61 19.70 42.35 45.69
N LEU A 62 20.27 41.83 46.77
CA LEU A 62 21.47 41.01 46.86
C LEU A 62 21.27 39.53 46.46
N ALA A 63 22.29 39.04 45.75
CA ALA A 63 22.88 37.70 45.62
C ALA A 63 22.17 36.46 46.18
N GLN A 64 22.13 35.39 45.35
CA GLN A 64 22.50 34.01 45.71
C GLN A 64 22.77 33.14 44.45
N PRO A 65 23.35 31.92 44.56
CA PRO A 65 24.62 31.54 43.95
C PRO A 65 24.50 30.89 42.55
N THR A 66 25.65 30.76 41.91
CA THR A 66 25.93 30.00 40.68
C THR A 66 25.23 28.63 40.65
N THR A 67 24.28 28.47 39.74
CA THR A 67 23.87 27.17 39.20
C THR A 67 24.41 27.03 37.78
N ASP A 68 24.91 25.83 37.50
CA ASP A 68 25.64 25.43 36.31
C ASP A 68 25.12 26.00 34.98
N ALA A 69 26.09 26.45 34.17
CA ALA A 69 25.94 26.77 32.76
C ALA A 69 25.54 25.51 31.97
N SER A 70 24.24 25.23 31.98
CA SER A 70 23.62 24.18 31.17
C SER A 70 23.41 24.71 29.75
N PHE A 71 24.23 24.18 28.84
CA PHE A 71 24.11 24.13 27.38
C PHE A 71 23.95 25.47 26.60
N PRO A 72 24.80 25.73 25.58
CA PRO A 72 24.56 26.82 24.63
C PRO A 72 23.26 26.61 23.86
N ALA A 73 22.58 27.70 23.47
CA ALA A 73 21.34 27.65 22.71
C ALA A 73 21.49 26.86 21.38
N PRO A 74 20.46 26.10 20.94
CA PRO A 74 20.52 25.29 19.73
C PRO A 74 20.66 26.15 18.48
N VAL A 75 21.38 25.59 17.50
CA VAL A 75 21.68 26.21 16.22
C VAL A 75 20.70 25.69 15.18
N ASP A 76 19.84 26.56 14.65
CA ASP A 76 18.80 26.21 13.66
C ASP A 76 19.33 26.42 12.23
N ILE A 77 19.30 25.36 11.41
CA ILE A 77 19.65 25.38 9.98
C ILE A 77 18.37 25.10 9.18
N LYS A 78 17.87 26.11 8.46
CA LYS A 78 16.65 25.98 7.64
C LYS A 78 16.97 25.66 6.18
N ASP A 79 16.46 24.53 5.67
CA ASP A 79 16.45 24.19 4.24
C ASP A 79 15.50 25.14 3.48
N VAL A 80 15.95 25.78 2.41
CA VAL A 80 15.14 26.69 1.57
C VAL A 80 15.04 26.14 0.14
N GLU A 81 14.12 25.21 -0.10
CA GLU A 81 13.70 24.85 -1.47
C GLU A 81 12.20 25.03 -1.62
N ALA A 82 11.78 25.81 -2.63
CA ALA A 82 10.38 25.88 -3.02
C ALA A 82 9.97 24.57 -3.73
N PRO A 83 8.82 23.96 -3.38
CA PRO A 83 8.42 22.68 -3.98
C PRO A 83 8.13 22.84 -5.48
N THR A 84 8.81 22.01 -6.28
CA THR A 84 8.58 21.83 -7.73
C THR A 84 7.12 21.46 -8.02
N TRP A 85 6.65 21.75 -9.24
CA TRP A 85 5.25 21.46 -9.64
C TRP A 85 4.87 19.98 -9.49
N THR A 86 5.82 19.06 -9.70
CA THR A 86 5.67 17.62 -9.44
C THR A 86 5.43 17.32 -7.96
N LYS A 87 6.20 17.93 -7.04
CA LYS A 87 5.96 17.86 -5.58
C LYS A 87 4.60 18.46 -5.18
N ARG A 88 4.09 19.46 -5.90
CA ARG A 88 2.75 20.03 -5.62
C ARG A 88 1.64 19.04 -5.99
N ILE A 89 1.74 18.38 -7.14
CA ILE A 89 0.80 17.33 -7.55
C ILE A 89 0.85 16.15 -6.57
N ASP A 90 2.05 15.73 -6.19
CA ASP A 90 2.28 14.65 -5.22
C ASP A 90 1.69 15.01 -3.84
N ASN A 91 1.90 16.25 -3.36
CA ASN A 91 1.31 16.74 -2.12
C ASN A 91 -0.23 16.82 -2.19
N MET A 92 -0.81 17.23 -3.31
CA MET A 92 -2.27 17.25 -3.50
C MET A 92 -2.86 15.84 -3.53
N PHE A 93 -2.21 14.91 -4.23
CA PHE A 93 -2.58 13.50 -4.23
C PHE A 93 -2.48 12.90 -2.82
N GLY A 94 -1.41 13.22 -2.09
CA GLY A 94 -1.22 12.85 -0.69
C GLY A 94 -2.33 13.38 0.24
N GLN A 95 -2.81 14.60 0.04
CA GLN A 95 -3.93 15.15 0.82
C GLN A 95 -5.25 14.39 0.58
N VAL A 96 -5.55 14.00 -0.66
CA VAL A 96 -6.73 13.17 -0.98
C VAL A 96 -6.61 11.79 -0.33
N VAL A 97 -5.43 11.18 -0.41
CA VAL A 97 -5.13 9.89 0.22
C VAL A 97 -5.30 9.98 1.74
N GLU A 98 -4.80 11.04 2.39
CA GLU A 98 -4.94 11.22 3.84
C GLU A 98 -6.39 11.39 4.29
N VAL A 99 -7.26 12.06 3.51
CA VAL A 99 -8.69 12.16 3.81
C VAL A 99 -9.39 10.80 3.68
N LEU A 100 -9.08 10.03 2.63
CA LEU A 100 -9.61 8.67 2.43
C LEU A 100 -9.15 7.73 3.55
N LYS A 101 -7.87 7.81 3.92
CA LYS A 101 -7.27 7.07 5.03
C LYS A 101 -7.93 7.42 6.36
N ALA A 102 -8.15 8.70 6.65
CA ALA A 102 -8.81 9.17 7.87
C ALA A 102 -10.28 8.73 7.97
N THR A 103 -10.95 8.46 6.84
CA THR A 103 -12.39 8.23 6.78
C THR A 103 -12.76 6.75 6.62
N LEU A 104 -12.17 6.04 5.65
CA LEU A 104 -12.47 4.64 5.32
C LEU A 104 -11.55 3.66 6.04
N PHE A 105 -10.32 4.08 6.34
CA PHE A 105 -9.34 3.32 7.10
C PHE A 105 -9.25 3.81 8.55
N TYR A 106 -10.30 4.49 9.02
CA TYR A 106 -10.46 4.76 10.45
C TYR A 106 -10.35 3.45 11.21
N THR A 107 -9.30 3.33 12.02
CA THR A 107 -9.04 2.13 12.80
C THR A 107 -9.93 2.16 14.05
N VAL A 108 -10.83 1.17 14.12
CA VAL A 108 -11.68 0.97 15.29
C VAL A 108 -10.83 0.19 16.29
N ILE A 109 -10.70 0.71 17.52
CA ILE A 109 -9.77 0.21 18.56
C ILE A 109 -8.30 0.51 18.19
N PRO A 110 -7.88 1.78 18.18
CA PRO A 110 -6.46 2.10 17.98
C PRO A 110 -5.67 1.55 19.16
N ASP A 111 -4.82 0.56 18.92
CA ASP A 111 -3.79 0.19 19.89
C ASP A 111 -2.78 1.35 19.89
N LYS A 112 -2.66 1.99 21.05
CA LYS A 112 -1.71 3.06 21.27
C LYS A 112 -0.42 2.42 21.72
N GLN A 113 0.58 2.43 20.87
CA GLN A 113 1.93 2.06 21.29
C GLN A 113 2.72 3.33 21.54
N GLN A 114 3.31 3.39 22.73
CA GLN A 114 4.21 4.47 23.09
C GLN A 114 5.62 4.09 22.66
N TYR A 115 6.22 5.00 21.91
CA TYR A 115 7.57 4.90 21.42
C TYR A 115 8.43 5.92 22.12
N VAL A 116 9.55 5.46 22.64
CA VAL A 116 10.70 6.34 22.85
C VAL A 116 11.56 6.20 21.62
N GLN A 117 11.81 7.31 20.92
CA GLN A 117 12.73 7.34 19.79
C GLN A 117 13.84 8.33 20.11
N GLU A 118 15.06 7.85 20.05
CA GLU A 118 16.24 8.68 20.18
C GLU A 118 16.78 8.97 18.78
N ASN A 119 16.69 10.22 18.33
CA ASN A 119 17.26 10.63 17.05
C ASN A 119 18.61 11.29 17.29
N TYR A 120 19.65 10.76 16.67
CA TYR A 120 20.98 11.35 16.71
C TYR A 120 21.35 11.88 15.33
N VAL A 121 21.58 13.19 15.26
CA VAL A 121 22.12 13.83 14.07
C VAL A 121 23.34 14.62 14.48
N LEU A 122 24.45 14.42 13.77
CA LEU A 122 25.65 15.24 13.91
C LEU A 122 25.75 16.15 12.70
N TYR A 123 25.80 17.45 12.94
CA TYR A 123 26.04 18.44 11.90
C TYR A 123 27.53 18.79 11.87
N TYR A 124 28.17 18.55 10.74
CA TYR A 124 29.48 19.11 10.45
C TYR A 124 29.28 20.36 9.58
N VAL A 125 29.86 21.48 10.00
CA VAL A 125 29.64 22.78 9.36
C VAL A 125 30.98 23.41 8.96
N ARG A 126 30.97 24.18 7.89
CA ARG A 126 32.03 25.11 7.50
C ARG A 126 31.43 26.39 6.93
N ASP A 127 32.23 27.45 6.90
CA ASP A 127 31.80 28.70 6.25
C ASP A 127 31.65 28.49 4.74
N LYS A 128 30.61 29.09 4.14
CA LYS A 128 30.31 28.94 2.71
C LYS A 128 31.51 29.40 1.86
N GLY A 129 31.97 28.54 0.94
CA GLY A 129 33.13 28.81 0.08
C GLY A 129 34.50 28.73 0.76
N SER A 130 34.60 28.14 1.95
CA SER A 130 35.87 27.91 2.66
C SER A 130 36.50 26.56 2.32
N ASP A 131 37.84 26.53 2.19
CA ASP A 131 38.64 25.32 2.03
C ASP A 131 38.94 24.60 3.36
N GLU A 132 38.42 25.11 4.49
CA GLU A 132 38.59 24.48 5.78
C GLU A 132 37.85 23.12 5.87
N PRO A 133 38.42 22.13 6.61
CA PRO A 133 37.72 20.88 6.89
C PRO A 133 36.43 21.13 7.66
N PHE A 134 35.42 20.30 7.44
CA PHE A 134 34.16 20.44 8.16
C PHE A 134 34.38 20.16 9.65
N LYS A 135 33.90 21.07 10.50
CA LYS A 135 34.03 20.98 11.95
C LYS A 135 32.68 20.59 12.55
N ILE A 136 32.69 19.73 13.56
CA ILE A 136 31.47 19.44 14.33
C ILE A 136 30.92 20.75 14.90
N ALA A 137 29.63 21.04 14.66
CA ALA A 137 28.96 22.19 15.24
C ALA A 137 29.09 22.15 16.78
N GLU A 138 29.32 23.29 17.43
CA GLU A 138 29.78 23.34 18.84
C GLU A 138 28.90 22.55 19.82
N ASN A 139 27.59 22.49 19.60
CA ASN A 139 26.64 21.74 20.43
C ASN A 139 26.61 20.22 20.15
N SER A 140 27.12 19.77 19.00
CA SER A 140 27.19 18.35 18.62
C SER A 140 28.37 17.61 19.27
N LYS A 141 29.35 18.33 19.85
CA LYS A 141 30.54 17.72 20.49
C LYS A 141 30.24 16.91 21.74
N VAL A 142 29.18 17.25 22.49
CA VAL A 142 28.83 16.60 23.77
C VAL A 142 28.38 15.15 23.59
N ARG A 143 27.94 14.75 22.39
CA ARG A 143 27.33 13.43 22.13
C ARG A 143 27.98 12.67 20.95
N LYS A 144 29.20 13.05 20.59
CA LYS A 144 30.01 12.44 19.55
C LYS A 144 30.48 11.01 19.96
N PRO A 145 30.23 9.96 19.15
CA PRO A 145 30.82 8.63 19.36
C PRO A 145 32.35 8.67 19.41
N ALA A 146 32.99 7.80 20.22
CA ALA A 146 34.44 7.82 20.44
C ALA A 146 35.28 7.52 19.18
N ASP A 147 34.67 6.88 18.20
CA ASP A 147 35.22 6.48 16.89
C ASP A 147 35.03 7.55 15.79
N MET A 148 34.31 8.64 16.08
CA MET A 148 34.13 9.74 15.14
C MET A 148 35.30 10.74 15.21
N PRO A 149 35.75 11.32 14.08
CA PRO A 149 36.74 12.41 14.06
C PRO A 149 36.10 13.78 14.39
N ASP A 150 36.87 14.71 14.98
CA ASP A 150 36.38 16.08 15.31
C ASP A 150 36.31 17.03 14.11
N GLN A 151 37.06 16.68 13.06
CA GLN A 151 37.13 17.38 11.80
C GLN A 151 37.09 16.33 10.70
N VAL A 152 36.40 16.64 9.61
CA VAL A 152 36.25 15.73 8.47
C VAL A 152 36.71 16.46 7.23
N SER A 153 37.68 15.89 6.54
CA SER A 153 38.11 16.37 5.22
C SER A 153 37.00 16.17 4.18
N ILE A 154 37.07 16.89 3.05
CA ILE A 154 36.10 16.71 1.95
C ILE A 154 36.14 15.27 1.43
N GLU A 155 37.33 14.65 1.36
CA GLU A 155 37.49 13.26 0.91
C GLU A 155 36.84 12.25 1.87
N GLU A 156 37.01 12.43 3.19
CA GLU A 156 36.35 11.58 4.20
C GLU A 156 34.83 11.79 4.24
N ALA A 157 34.38 13.04 4.07
CA ALA A 157 32.95 13.36 3.96
C ALA A 157 32.31 12.68 2.75
N THR A 158 33.02 12.67 1.63
CA THR A 158 32.61 12.00 0.39
C THR A 158 32.49 10.48 0.62
N ALA A 159 33.52 9.87 1.22
CA ALA A 159 33.50 8.45 1.57
C ALA A 159 32.34 8.08 2.54
N TRP A 160 31.96 8.98 3.45
CA TRP A 160 30.82 8.76 4.35
C TRP A 160 29.47 8.85 3.65
N VAL A 161 29.29 9.79 2.72
CA VAL A 161 28.09 9.88 1.88
C VAL A 161 27.96 8.61 1.03
N GLU A 162 29.07 8.09 0.50
CA GLU A 162 29.04 6.96 -0.42
C GLU A 162 28.91 5.57 0.23
N THR A 163 29.35 5.45 1.49
CA THR A 163 29.13 4.28 2.34
C THR A 163 27.77 4.31 3.04
N GLY A 164 26.95 5.33 2.79
CA GLY A 164 25.62 5.49 3.39
C GLY A 164 25.65 5.89 4.87
N LYS A 165 26.80 6.37 5.36
CA LYS A 165 26.99 6.80 6.75
C LYS A 165 26.51 8.24 6.99
N ALA A 166 26.61 9.13 6.01
CA ALA A 166 26.11 10.51 6.09
C ALA A 166 24.84 10.72 5.24
N ALA A 167 23.91 11.54 5.72
CA ALA A 167 22.65 11.86 5.04
C ALA A 167 22.67 13.27 4.42
N GLY A 168 21.92 13.45 3.33
CA GLY A 168 21.59 14.79 2.86
C GLY A 168 22.57 15.41 1.87
N SER A 169 23.08 14.65 0.91
CA SER A 169 23.02 14.98 -0.53
C SER A 169 23.56 13.74 -1.21
N GLY A 170 22.77 13.10 -2.08
CA GLY A 170 23.16 11.83 -2.68
C GLY A 170 24.28 11.94 -3.72
N ASP A 171 24.95 13.10 -3.80
CA ASP A 171 25.95 13.42 -4.81
C ASP A 171 27.35 13.48 -4.16
N PRO A 172 28.24 12.51 -4.46
CA PRO A 172 29.62 12.51 -3.99
C PRO A 172 30.44 13.73 -4.46
N ALA A 173 30.06 14.38 -5.57
CA ALA A 173 30.75 15.56 -6.08
C ALA A 173 30.48 16.82 -5.25
N THR A 174 29.37 16.85 -4.53
CA THR A 174 28.98 17.93 -3.61
C THR A 174 28.39 17.32 -2.34
N PRO A 175 29.21 16.77 -1.42
CA PRO A 175 28.69 15.98 -0.31
C PRO A 175 27.91 16.80 0.74
N TYR A 176 27.84 18.13 0.58
CA TYR A 176 27.33 19.13 1.54
C TYR A 176 26.18 19.98 0.97
N ARG A 177 25.32 20.49 1.87
CA ARG A 177 24.23 21.43 1.54
C ARG A 177 24.61 22.86 1.91
N GLN A 178 23.93 23.82 1.31
CA GLN A 178 23.98 25.22 1.72
C GLN A 178 22.79 25.54 2.62
N GLY A 179 23.04 26.25 3.71
CA GLY A 179 22.01 26.70 4.64
C GLY A 179 22.42 27.96 5.38
N GLU A 180 21.53 28.44 6.25
CA GLU A 180 21.80 29.56 7.14
C GLU A 180 21.93 29.04 8.58
N LEU A 181 23.09 29.29 9.21
CA LEU A 181 23.39 28.92 10.59
C LEU A 181 23.06 30.09 11.52
N THR A 182 22.10 29.92 12.42
CA THR A 182 21.83 30.91 13.47
C THR A 182 22.57 30.54 14.77
N TYR A 183 23.44 31.41 15.26
CA TYR A 183 24.25 31.21 16.46
C TYR A 183 24.16 32.43 17.40
N VAL A 184 24.43 32.23 18.68
CA VAL A 184 24.45 33.32 19.68
C VAL A 184 25.90 33.72 19.93
N ASP A 185 26.22 35.00 19.74
CA ASP A 185 27.58 35.49 20.01
C ASP A 185 27.88 35.58 21.51
N ASN A 186 29.16 35.82 21.88
CA ASN A 186 29.62 35.92 23.27
C ASN A 186 28.90 37.01 24.11
N LYS A 187 28.04 37.82 23.50
CA LYS A 187 27.22 38.85 24.14
C LYS A 187 25.74 38.48 24.21
N GLY A 188 25.38 37.24 23.87
CA GLY A 188 24.00 36.77 23.91
C GLY A 188 23.15 37.21 22.71
N THR A 189 23.76 37.77 21.64
CA THR A 189 23.02 38.28 20.48
C THR A 189 22.91 37.20 19.39
N PRO A 190 21.70 36.86 18.91
CA PRO A 190 21.52 35.96 17.77
C PRO A 190 22.09 36.57 16.48
N LYS A 191 22.91 35.82 15.76
CA LYS A 191 23.48 36.15 14.46
C LYS A 191 23.29 34.99 13.50
N THR A 192 23.08 35.30 12.23
CA THR A 192 22.92 34.29 11.17
C THR A 192 24.06 34.42 10.17
N ARG A 193 24.65 33.30 9.77
CA ARG A 193 25.68 33.25 8.71
C ARG A 193 25.40 32.13 7.70
N PRO A 194 25.72 32.32 6.41
CA PRO A 194 25.59 31.26 5.42
C PRO A 194 26.68 30.20 5.64
N VAL A 195 26.30 28.93 5.66
CA VAL A 195 27.20 27.80 5.90
C VAL A 195 27.01 26.71 4.85
N GLU A 196 28.05 25.90 4.71
CA GLU A 196 27.96 24.57 4.11
C GLU A 196 27.94 23.53 5.21
N TYR A 197 27.04 22.54 5.12
CA TYR A 197 26.88 21.55 6.18
C TYR A 197 26.69 20.13 5.64
N LEU A 198 27.21 19.18 6.41
CA LEU A 198 27.01 17.74 6.27
C LEU A 198 26.11 17.28 7.42
N LYS A 199 25.06 16.52 7.09
CA LYS A 199 24.15 15.95 8.08
C LYS A 199 24.46 14.47 8.27
N TYR A 200 25.19 14.11 9.30
CA TYR A 200 25.40 12.71 9.63
C TYR A 200 24.22 12.21 10.47
N VAL A 201 23.42 11.29 9.92
CA VAL A 201 22.36 10.62 10.68
C VAL A 201 22.97 9.33 11.20
N ILE A 202 23.18 9.26 12.52
CA ILE A 202 23.51 7.98 13.14
C ILE A 202 22.19 7.19 13.10
N ASN A 203 22.11 6.15 12.25
CA ASN A 203 20.98 5.22 12.17
C ASN A 203 20.92 4.32 13.43
N ASP A 204 20.88 4.95 14.59
CA ASP A 204 20.59 4.35 15.88
C ASP A 204 19.24 4.86 16.39
N SER A 205 18.35 5.30 15.46
CA SER A 205 16.97 5.69 15.73
C SER A 205 16.20 4.48 16.26
N THR A 206 16.47 4.15 17.50
CA THR A 206 15.94 2.95 18.12
C THR A 206 14.57 3.33 18.65
N LYS A 207 13.56 2.76 18.01
CA LYS A 207 12.17 2.85 18.46
C LYS A 207 11.96 1.79 19.55
N TYR A 208 11.84 2.23 20.79
CA TYR A 208 11.55 1.33 21.92
C TYR A 208 10.04 1.24 22.13
N VAL A 209 9.48 0.04 22.05
CA VAL A 209 8.05 -0.23 22.30
C VAL A 209 7.85 -0.51 23.78
N LEU A 210 7.02 0.30 24.44
CA LEU A 210 6.53 0.03 25.81
C LEU A 210 5.30 -0.90 25.76
N ASP A 211 5.16 -1.78 26.76
CA ASP A 211 3.98 -2.65 26.94
C ASP A 211 2.67 -1.83 27.09
N LYS A 212 1.50 -2.48 26.96
CA LYS A 212 0.17 -1.86 27.05
C LYS A 212 -0.08 -1.16 28.40
N ASP A 213 0.52 -1.67 29.47
CA ASP A 213 0.50 -1.06 30.81
C ASP A 213 1.66 -0.07 31.01
N GLY A 214 2.61 -0.02 30.07
CA GLY A 214 3.75 0.89 30.04
C GLY A 214 4.91 0.55 30.98
N ASP A 215 4.80 -0.51 31.78
CA ASP A 215 5.75 -0.87 32.84
C ASP A 215 7.02 -1.60 32.37
N GLN A 216 7.02 -2.20 31.16
CA GLN A 216 8.14 -3.01 30.66
C GLN A 216 8.39 -2.74 29.15
N PRO A 217 9.66 -2.69 28.70
CA PRO A 217 9.98 -2.68 27.27
C PRO A 217 9.78 -4.07 26.64
N ILE A 218 9.07 -4.14 25.50
CA ILE A 218 8.77 -5.42 24.82
C ILE A 218 9.99 -5.97 24.06
N TYR A 219 10.97 -5.12 23.69
CA TYR A 219 12.20 -5.52 22.98
C TYR A 219 13.48 -5.24 23.80
N LYS A 220 14.43 -6.18 23.77
CA LYS A 220 15.71 -6.12 24.52
C LYS A 220 16.59 -4.93 24.09
N PRO A 221 17.09 -4.09 25.02
CA PRO A 221 17.96 -2.96 24.69
C PRO A 221 19.43 -3.34 24.53
N LEU A 222 20.16 -2.52 23.76
CA LEU A 222 21.61 -2.37 23.89
C LEU A 222 21.96 -1.78 25.27
N ARG A 223 23.12 -2.17 25.80
CA ARG A 223 23.58 -1.98 27.19
C ARG A 223 23.53 -0.54 27.73
N LYS A 224 23.53 0.50 26.88
CA LYS A 224 23.57 1.93 27.28
C LYS A 224 22.22 2.52 27.72
N VAL A 225 21.09 2.04 27.17
CA VAL A 225 19.74 2.56 27.53
C VAL A 225 19.21 1.93 28.81
N ARG A 226 19.69 0.72 29.14
CA ARG A 226 19.39 0.06 30.41
C ARG A 226 19.77 0.93 31.62
N SER A 227 20.94 1.56 31.61
CA SER A 227 21.38 2.40 32.74
C SER A 227 20.55 3.69 32.92
N ALA A 228 19.91 4.20 31.87
CA ALA A 228 19.08 5.40 31.96
C ALA A 228 17.63 5.10 32.37
N LEU A 229 17.11 3.94 31.95
CA LEU A 229 15.70 3.55 32.16
C LEU A 229 15.51 2.47 33.23
N SER A 230 16.59 1.94 33.81
CA SER A 230 16.54 1.02 34.95
C SER A 230 17.16 1.64 36.20
N THR A 231 16.62 1.29 37.36
CA THR A 231 17.19 1.60 38.66
C THR A 231 18.49 0.81 38.88
N ASP A 232 19.32 1.22 39.85
CA ASP A 232 20.57 0.53 40.21
C ASP A 232 20.38 -0.95 40.63
N LYS A 233 19.13 -1.36 40.88
CA LYS A 233 18.74 -2.74 41.22
C LYS A 233 18.27 -3.56 40.02
N GLY A 234 18.26 -2.99 38.82
CA GLY A 234 17.86 -3.66 37.58
C GLY A 234 16.36 -3.72 37.32
N GLU A 235 15.53 -3.04 38.11
CA GLU A 235 14.09 -2.85 37.87
C GLU A 235 13.88 -1.61 36.97
N TRP A 236 12.98 -1.71 35.99
CA TRP A 236 12.68 -0.63 35.04
C TRP A 236 11.87 0.50 35.69
N LYS A 237 12.12 1.75 35.28
CA LYS A 237 11.36 2.92 35.72
C LYS A 237 9.97 2.92 35.06
N THR A 238 8.93 3.26 35.81
CA THR A 238 7.54 3.28 35.33
C THR A 238 7.29 4.47 34.38
N PRO A 239 6.26 4.42 33.52
CA PRO A 239 5.99 5.51 32.56
C PRO A 239 5.64 6.83 33.26
N GLU A 240 5.02 6.80 34.44
CA GLU A 240 4.83 7.99 35.29
C GLU A 240 6.16 8.57 35.79
N GLN A 241 7.12 7.72 36.18
CA GLN A 241 8.46 8.18 36.59
C GLN A 241 9.24 8.75 35.41
N ILE A 242 9.14 8.13 34.24
CA ILE A 242 9.75 8.65 33.01
C ILE A 242 9.11 9.98 32.63
N ARG A 243 7.78 10.12 32.77
CA ARG A 243 7.05 11.37 32.54
C ARG A 243 7.37 12.45 33.57
N GLU A 244 7.54 12.11 34.84
CA GLU A 244 7.95 13.03 35.90
C GLU A 244 9.40 13.49 35.75
N MET A 245 10.33 12.60 35.43
CA MET A 245 11.71 12.95 35.07
C MET A 245 11.74 13.89 33.86
N ALA A 246 10.82 13.67 32.93
CA ALA A 246 10.73 14.45 31.72
C ALA A 246 10.04 15.83 31.92
N LEU A 247 9.11 15.92 32.87
CA LEU A 247 8.53 17.17 33.37
C LEU A 247 9.48 17.94 34.30
N ALA A 248 10.39 17.24 34.99
CA ALA A 248 11.44 17.80 35.83
C ALA A 248 12.68 18.29 35.04
N GLY A 249 12.69 18.11 33.72
CA GLY A 249 13.79 18.53 32.85
C GLY A 249 14.99 17.58 32.80
N GLU A 250 14.89 16.41 33.42
CA GLU A 250 15.92 15.35 33.38
C GLU A 250 15.85 14.54 32.06
N LEU A 251 14.70 14.57 31.38
CA LEU A 251 14.47 14.07 30.02
C LEU A 251 13.74 15.17 29.23
N ALA A 252 14.41 15.85 28.30
CA ALA A 252 13.80 16.99 27.63
C ALA A 252 12.65 16.57 26.67
N ILE A 253 11.41 16.92 27.03
CA ILE A 253 10.21 16.74 26.18
C ILE A 253 10.00 18.03 25.38
N ASN A 254 10.01 17.95 24.04
CA ASN A 254 9.31 18.95 23.23
C ASN A 254 8.61 18.33 22.01
N PHE A 255 7.40 18.83 21.73
CA PHE A 255 6.50 18.36 20.69
C PHE A 255 6.58 19.32 19.49
N GLN A 256 7.23 18.90 18.38
CA GLN A 256 6.81 19.07 16.98
C GLN A 256 7.93 18.63 16.02
N ALA A 257 7.54 18.14 14.83
CA ALA A 257 8.38 17.52 13.81
C ALA A 257 9.31 18.49 13.04
N ASN A 258 9.88 19.49 13.73
CA ASN A 258 10.77 20.51 13.18
C ASN A 258 12.12 20.58 13.92
N GLY A 259 12.84 19.45 13.99
CA GLY A 259 14.29 19.50 14.14
C GLY A 259 14.89 19.65 15.55
N ASP A 260 14.15 19.44 16.63
CA ASP A 260 14.75 19.43 17.99
C ASP A 260 15.18 18.02 18.43
N GLU A 261 16.44 17.90 18.88
CA GLU A 261 17.19 16.66 19.15
C GLU A 261 17.09 16.17 20.60
N THR A 262 16.00 15.50 20.97
CA THR A 262 15.89 14.77 22.26
C THR A 262 15.05 13.49 22.11
N PRO A 263 15.22 12.48 23.00
CA PRO A 263 14.33 11.33 23.02
C PRO A 263 12.92 11.81 23.35
N TYR A 264 12.03 11.79 22.36
CA TYR A 264 10.64 12.18 22.56
C TYR A 264 9.77 10.94 22.61
N LEU A 265 8.91 10.91 23.63
CA LEU A 265 7.85 9.92 23.74
C LEU A 265 6.75 10.33 22.77
N PHE A 266 6.57 9.58 21.69
CA PHE A 266 5.39 9.75 20.84
C PHE A 266 4.50 8.52 20.94
N THR A 267 3.20 8.78 20.95
CA THR A 267 2.20 7.72 20.85
C THR A 267 1.85 7.59 19.38
N GLU A 268 2.26 6.48 18.76
CA GLU A 268 1.82 6.14 17.42
C GLU A 268 0.57 5.26 17.56
N ASN A 269 -0.49 5.56 16.83
CA ASN A 269 -1.61 4.63 16.71
C ASN A 269 -1.14 3.50 15.81
N ILE A 270 -0.79 2.36 16.41
CA ILE A 270 -0.28 1.22 15.66
C ILE A 270 -1.31 0.12 15.70
N GLY A 271 -1.82 -0.18 14.52
CA GLY A 271 -2.90 -1.11 14.35
C GLY A 271 -4.25 -0.51 14.70
N GLY A 272 -5.11 -1.39 15.21
CA GLY A 272 -6.55 -1.23 15.12
C GLY A 272 -7.09 -1.77 13.80
N VAL A 273 -8.32 -2.24 13.84
CA VAL A 273 -8.93 -2.90 12.68
C VAL A 273 -9.55 -1.82 11.81
N PRO A 274 -9.13 -1.67 10.53
CA PRO A 274 -9.79 -0.75 9.63
C PRO A 274 -11.29 -1.02 9.62
N LEU A 275 -12.11 0.01 9.76
CA LEU A 275 -13.57 -0.16 9.79
C LEU A 275 -14.08 -0.98 8.59
N VAL A 276 -13.47 -0.77 7.42
CA VAL A 276 -13.79 -1.52 6.21
C VAL A 276 -13.52 -3.03 6.31
N VAL A 277 -12.47 -3.43 7.02
CA VAL A 277 -12.14 -4.86 7.27
C VAL A 277 -13.19 -5.50 8.16
N ILE A 278 -13.64 -4.79 9.21
CA ILE A 278 -14.76 -5.23 10.05
C ILE A 278 -16.03 -5.34 9.21
N TRP A 279 -16.30 -4.34 8.37
CA TRP A 279 -17.50 -4.26 7.54
C TRP A 279 -17.60 -5.42 6.53
N LEU A 280 -16.50 -5.69 5.82
CA LEU A 280 -16.38 -6.82 4.90
C LEU A 280 -16.55 -8.16 5.62
N SER A 281 -15.79 -8.37 6.70
CA SER A 281 -15.82 -9.62 7.45
C SER A 281 -17.19 -9.87 8.08
N GLY A 282 -17.79 -8.83 8.67
CA GLY A 282 -19.12 -8.88 9.26
C GLY A 282 -20.20 -9.20 8.23
N GLY A 283 -20.15 -8.56 7.05
CA GLY A 283 -21.04 -8.89 5.93
C GLY A 283 -20.91 -10.34 5.48
N ALA A 284 -19.67 -10.80 5.25
CA ALA A 284 -19.37 -12.16 4.80
C ALA A 284 -19.86 -13.24 5.78
N ILE A 285 -19.58 -13.06 7.08
CA ILE A 285 -20.06 -13.97 8.13
C ILE A 285 -21.59 -13.95 8.20
N LEU A 286 -22.21 -12.76 8.19
CA LEU A 286 -23.65 -12.62 8.24
C LEU A 286 -24.33 -13.32 7.07
N PHE A 287 -23.86 -13.09 5.84
CA PHE A 287 -24.41 -13.77 4.66
C PHE A 287 -24.20 -15.28 4.72
N THR A 288 -23.02 -15.73 5.14
CA THR A 288 -22.74 -17.17 5.31
C THR A 288 -23.75 -17.83 6.24
N LEU A 289 -24.06 -17.20 7.38
CA LEU A 289 -25.06 -17.72 8.33
C LEU A 289 -26.50 -17.57 7.80
N TYR A 290 -26.85 -16.41 7.26
CA TYR A 290 -28.20 -16.09 6.78
C TYR A 290 -28.65 -16.99 5.61
N PHE A 291 -27.71 -17.34 4.73
CA PHE A 291 -27.96 -18.27 3.63
C PHE A 291 -27.74 -19.74 4.01
N GLY A 292 -27.45 -20.05 5.27
CA GLY A 292 -27.38 -21.44 5.76
C GLY A 292 -26.16 -22.20 5.26
N LEU A 293 -24.98 -21.57 5.32
CA LEU A 293 -23.69 -22.14 4.89
C LEU A 293 -23.67 -22.56 3.41
N VAL A 294 -24.17 -21.68 2.54
CA VAL A 294 -24.24 -21.87 1.08
C VAL A 294 -22.90 -22.30 0.46
N ASN A 295 -21.79 -21.96 1.10
CA ASN A 295 -20.43 -22.34 0.72
C ASN A 295 -20.26 -23.85 0.53
N PHE A 296 -20.94 -24.70 1.32
CA PHE A 296 -20.80 -26.15 1.23
C PHE A 296 -21.70 -26.79 0.17
N TRP A 297 -23.00 -26.47 0.20
CA TRP A 297 -23.98 -27.15 -0.64
C TRP A 297 -24.22 -26.46 -1.99
N GLY A 298 -23.83 -25.19 -2.14
CA GLY A 298 -23.95 -24.44 -3.39
C GLY A 298 -22.89 -24.79 -4.44
N VAL A 299 -21.67 -25.17 -4.00
CA VAL A 299 -20.53 -25.46 -4.89
C VAL A 299 -20.81 -26.61 -5.87
N PRO A 300 -21.34 -27.78 -5.47
CA PRO A 300 -21.67 -28.85 -6.40
C PRO A 300 -22.63 -28.41 -7.51
N HIS A 301 -23.61 -27.58 -7.15
CA HIS A 301 -24.57 -27.04 -8.11
C HIS A 301 -23.93 -26.02 -9.05
N ALA A 302 -23.08 -25.13 -8.52
CA ALA A 302 -22.31 -24.17 -9.30
C ALA A 302 -21.49 -24.84 -10.41
N ILE A 303 -20.84 -25.97 -10.11
CA ILE A 303 -20.07 -26.75 -11.10
C ILE A 303 -20.97 -27.24 -12.25
N ASN A 304 -22.19 -27.69 -11.96
CA ASN A 304 -23.13 -28.13 -13.00
C ASN A 304 -23.60 -26.96 -13.88
N VAL A 305 -23.83 -25.79 -13.29
CA VAL A 305 -24.17 -24.57 -14.03
C VAL A 305 -23.04 -24.17 -14.97
N VAL A 306 -21.79 -24.14 -14.49
CA VAL A 306 -20.62 -23.77 -15.31
C VAL A 306 -20.33 -24.77 -16.43
N ARG A 307 -20.65 -26.05 -16.23
CA ARG A 307 -20.54 -27.08 -17.27
C ARG A 307 -21.58 -26.94 -18.38
N GLY A 308 -22.53 -26.03 -18.22
CA GLY A 308 -23.57 -25.73 -19.21
C GLY A 308 -24.81 -26.60 -19.09
N THR A 309 -24.99 -27.37 -18.00
CA THR A 309 -26.18 -28.22 -17.80
C THR A 309 -27.50 -27.43 -17.82
N TYR A 310 -27.44 -26.15 -17.45
CA TYR A 310 -28.59 -25.25 -17.40
C TYR A 310 -28.47 -24.09 -18.42
N ASP A 311 -27.58 -24.21 -19.41
CA ASP A 311 -27.38 -23.17 -20.42
C ASP A 311 -28.56 -23.16 -21.40
N ASN A 312 -29.08 -21.96 -21.67
CA ASN A 312 -30.08 -21.74 -22.71
C ASN A 312 -29.63 -20.56 -23.60
N PRO A 313 -29.29 -20.80 -24.88
CA PRO A 313 -28.79 -19.74 -25.77
C PRO A 313 -29.75 -18.58 -25.99
N ASN A 314 -31.05 -18.80 -25.77
CA ASN A 314 -32.13 -17.82 -25.94
C ASN A 314 -32.32 -16.91 -24.73
N GLU A 315 -31.70 -17.21 -23.59
CA GLU A 315 -31.77 -16.36 -22.40
C GLU A 315 -30.97 -15.06 -22.60
N PRO A 316 -31.45 -13.93 -22.05
CA PRO A 316 -30.79 -12.64 -22.23
C PRO A 316 -29.41 -12.62 -21.57
N GLY A 317 -28.42 -12.09 -22.28
CA GLY A 317 -27.04 -11.95 -21.84
C GLY A 317 -26.05 -11.97 -22.99
N GLU A 318 -24.79 -11.66 -22.69
CA GLU A 318 -23.72 -11.48 -23.67
C GLU A 318 -22.77 -12.67 -23.75
N VAL A 319 -22.58 -13.38 -22.63
CA VAL A 319 -21.59 -14.45 -22.46
C VAL A 319 -22.18 -15.67 -21.73
N THR A 320 -21.55 -16.83 -21.84
CA THR A 320 -21.98 -18.05 -21.09
C THR A 320 -21.62 -17.95 -19.61
N HIS A 321 -22.20 -18.83 -18.78
CA HIS A 321 -21.83 -18.98 -17.36
C HIS A 321 -20.32 -19.18 -17.16
N PHE A 322 -19.71 -20.06 -17.97
CA PHE A 322 -18.26 -20.29 -17.93
C PHE A 322 -17.45 -19.06 -18.34
N GLN A 323 -17.87 -18.32 -19.36
CA GLN A 323 -17.17 -17.11 -19.79
C GLN A 323 -17.30 -15.96 -18.79
N ALA A 324 -18.46 -15.83 -18.14
CA ALA A 324 -18.65 -14.89 -17.04
C ALA A 324 -17.74 -15.23 -15.86
N LEU A 325 -17.74 -16.49 -15.42
CA LEU A 325 -16.83 -16.97 -14.38
C LEU A 325 -15.36 -16.77 -14.77
N ALA A 326 -14.97 -17.11 -15.99
CA ALA A 326 -13.58 -16.96 -16.43
C ALA A 326 -13.16 -15.49 -16.47
N SER A 327 -14.04 -14.58 -16.91
CA SER A 327 -13.77 -13.14 -16.86
C SER A 327 -13.66 -12.63 -15.43
N ALA A 328 -14.52 -13.12 -14.54
CA ALA A 328 -14.50 -12.73 -13.14
C ALA A 328 -13.26 -13.25 -12.41
N LEU A 329 -12.96 -14.53 -12.60
CA LEU A 329 -11.79 -15.21 -12.07
C LEU A 329 -10.48 -14.63 -12.63
N SER A 330 -10.45 -14.13 -13.87
CA SER A 330 -9.24 -13.48 -14.39
C SER A 330 -8.96 -12.12 -13.73
N ALA A 331 -10.01 -11.45 -13.23
CA ALA A 331 -9.85 -10.21 -12.49
C ALA A 331 -9.31 -10.45 -11.07
N THR A 332 -9.72 -11.55 -10.43
CA THR A 332 -9.30 -11.88 -9.05
C THR A 332 -8.01 -12.70 -9.01
N VAL A 333 -7.91 -13.75 -9.82
CA VAL A 333 -6.70 -14.57 -9.93
C VAL A 333 -5.70 -13.83 -10.80
N GLY A 334 -4.92 -12.99 -10.14
CA GLY A 334 -3.88 -12.18 -10.75
C GLY A 334 -2.60 -12.16 -9.91
N LEU A 335 -1.81 -11.10 -10.06
CA LEU A 335 -0.59 -10.94 -9.27
C LEU A 335 -0.87 -10.66 -7.79
N GLY A 336 -2.12 -10.37 -7.40
CA GLY A 336 -2.54 -10.34 -5.99
C GLY A 336 -2.36 -11.69 -5.28
N ASN A 337 -2.59 -12.81 -5.97
CA ASN A 337 -2.50 -14.15 -5.40
C ASN A 337 -1.06 -14.65 -5.26
N ILE A 338 -0.16 -14.03 -6.03
CA ILE A 338 1.27 -14.36 -6.04
C ILE A 338 1.98 -13.36 -5.13
N ALA A 339 1.98 -12.09 -5.50
CA ALA A 339 2.64 -11.02 -4.74
C ALA A 339 1.94 -10.70 -3.42
N GLY A 340 0.62 -10.57 -3.41
CA GLY A 340 -0.13 -10.19 -2.21
C GLY A 340 0.00 -11.22 -1.08
N VAL A 341 0.12 -12.50 -1.43
CA VAL A 341 0.39 -13.59 -0.46
C VAL A 341 1.77 -13.45 0.14
N THR A 342 2.82 -13.25 -0.68
CA THR A 342 4.17 -13.06 -0.14
C THR A 342 4.25 -11.85 0.79
N ILE A 343 3.65 -10.72 0.41
CA ILE A 343 3.57 -9.52 1.24
C ILE A 343 2.85 -9.83 2.55
N ALA A 344 1.73 -10.58 2.51
CA ALA A 344 1.03 -11.01 3.71
C ALA A 344 1.89 -11.85 4.64
N MET A 345 2.74 -12.74 4.09
CA MET A 345 3.58 -13.64 4.88
C MET A 345 4.80 -12.92 5.45
N THR A 346 5.42 -12.03 4.68
CA THR A 346 6.56 -11.23 5.14
C THR A 346 6.13 -10.21 6.20
N ASP A 347 4.98 -9.56 6.02
CA ASP A 347 4.50 -8.53 6.97
C ASP A 347 3.75 -9.13 8.17
N GLY A 348 2.95 -10.18 7.94
CA GLY A 348 2.00 -10.74 8.90
C GLY A 348 2.37 -12.12 9.43
N GLY A 349 3.45 -12.73 8.94
CA GLY A 349 3.87 -14.09 9.26
C GLY A 349 2.93 -15.19 8.75
N PRO A 350 3.30 -16.46 8.94
CA PRO A 350 2.48 -17.64 8.65
C PRO A 350 1.03 -17.57 9.19
N GLY A 351 0.82 -16.89 10.32
CA GLY A 351 -0.52 -16.71 10.90
C GLY A 351 -1.50 -15.95 10.01
N ALA A 352 -1.01 -15.02 9.18
CA ALA A 352 -1.87 -14.24 8.29
C ALA A 352 -2.55 -15.14 7.23
N PHE A 353 -1.89 -16.24 6.84
CA PHE A 353 -2.41 -17.18 5.86
C PHE A 353 -3.70 -17.86 6.35
N PHE A 354 -3.76 -18.24 7.62
CA PHE A 354 -4.98 -18.81 8.22
C PHE A 354 -6.18 -17.87 8.06
N TRP A 355 -5.98 -16.58 8.37
CA TRP A 355 -7.03 -15.57 8.25
C TRP A 355 -7.39 -15.26 6.79
N MET A 356 -6.44 -15.39 5.87
CA MET A 356 -6.72 -15.31 4.43
C MET A 356 -7.67 -16.43 3.98
N ILE A 357 -7.43 -17.68 4.38
CA ILE A 357 -8.31 -18.82 4.06
C ILE A 357 -9.72 -18.58 4.61
N LEU A 358 -9.82 -18.16 5.88
CA LEU A 358 -11.13 -17.88 6.49
C LEU A 358 -11.88 -16.77 5.77
N CYS A 359 -11.19 -15.69 5.39
CA CYS A 359 -11.77 -14.61 4.61
C CYS A 359 -12.26 -15.12 3.24
N GLY A 360 -11.48 -15.95 2.54
CA GLY A 360 -11.90 -16.59 1.30
C GLY A 360 -13.16 -17.44 1.47
N PHE A 361 -13.21 -18.27 2.51
CA PHE A 361 -14.37 -19.12 2.81
C PHE A 361 -15.64 -18.32 3.10
N PHE A 362 -15.60 -17.32 3.98
CA PHE A 362 -16.77 -16.49 4.27
C PHE A 362 -17.12 -15.58 3.09
N GLY A 363 -16.12 -15.13 2.33
CA GLY A 363 -16.27 -14.29 1.15
C GLY A 363 -17.09 -14.93 0.03
N MET A 364 -17.09 -16.26 -0.07
CA MET A 364 -17.97 -17.01 -0.98
C MET A 364 -19.43 -16.57 -0.86
N ALA A 365 -19.95 -16.45 0.36
CA ALA A 365 -21.35 -16.03 0.57
C ALA A 365 -21.59 -14.56 0.17
N SER A 366 -20.62 -13.67 0.38
CA SER A 366 -20.72 -12.28 -0.10
C SER A 366 -20.79 -12.23 -1.63
N LYS A 367 -19.92 -12.98 -2.32
CA LYS A 367 -19.92 -13.13 -3.79
C LYS A 367 -21.23 -13.67 -4.34
N PHE A 368 -21.77 -14.68 -3.66
CA PHE A 368 -23.06 -15.25 -3.98
C PHE A 368 -24.18 -14.19 -3.96
N VAL A 369 -24.23 -13.37 -2.92
CA VAL A 369 -25.25 -12.32 -2.78
C VAL A 369 -25.06 -11.22 -3.82
N GLU A 370 -23.85 -10.68 -3.96
CA GLU A 370 -23.59 -9.55 -4.87
C GLU A 370 -23.82 -9.93 -6.34
N CYS A 371 -23.44 -11.14 -6.76
CA CYS A 371 -23.63 -11.60 -8.14
C CYS A 371 -25.09 -11.94 -8.43
N THR A 372 -25.82 -12.50 -7.45
CA THR A 372 -27.28 -12.67 -7.58
C THR A 372 -27.95 -11.32 -7.77
N LEU A 373 -27.61 -10.31 -6.96
CA LEU A 373 -28.15 -8.95 -7.09
C LEU A 373 -27.73 -8.28 -8.40
N GLY A 374 -26.49 -8.47 -8.83
CA GLY A 374 -25.97 -8.00 -10.12
C GLY A 374 -26.81 -8.50 -11.30
N GLN A 375 -27.30 -9.74 -11.22
CA GLN A 375 -28.24 -10.31 -12.20
C GLN A 375 -29.68 -9.85 -12.01
N MET A 376 -30.19 -9.77 -10.79
CA MET A 376 -31.58 -9.37 -10.51
C MET A 376 -31.89 -7.95 -10.99
N TYR A 377 -30.93 -7.03 -10.89
CA TYR A 377 -31.10 -5.61 -11.16
C TYR A 377 -30.31 -5.13 -12.39
N ARG A 378 -29.88 -6.04 -13.27
CA ARG A 378 -29.24 -5.64 -14.52
C ARG A 378 -30.24 -5.01 -15.48
N GLU A 379 -29.75 -4.04 -16.25
CA GLU A 379 -30.48 -3.45 -17.35
C GLU A 379 -29.99 -4.06 -18.67
N VAL A 380 -30.93 -4.55 -19.48
CA VAL A 380 -30.67 -5.00 -20.86
C VAL A 380 -30.98 -3.84 -21.80
N LYS A 381 -29.96 -3.29 -22.44
CA LYS A 381 -30.12 -2.15 -23.34
C LYS A 381 -30.67 -2.57 -24.71
N PRO A 382 -31.22 -1.63 -25.50
CA PRO A 382 -31.74 -1.94 -26.84
C PRO A 382 -30.71 -2.52 -27.81
N ASP A 383 -29.42 -2.23 -27.60
CA ASP A 383 -28.31 -2.77 -28.39
C ASP A 383 -27.86 -4.16 -27.92
N GLY A 384 -28.53 -4.74 -26.91
CA GLY A 384 -28.23 -6.03 -26.30
C GLY A 384 -27.09 -6.01 -25.29
N THR A 385 -26.49 -4.86 -25.02
CA THR A 385 -25.46 -4.74 -23.97
C THR A 385 -26.09 -4.75 -22.58
N ILE A 386 -25.36 -5.31 -21.62
CA ILE A 386 -25.83 -5.41 -20.24
C ILE A 386 -25.14 -4.34 -19.38
N GLN A 387 -25.92 -3.76 -18.48
CA GLN A 387 -25.41 -2.92 -17.41
C GLN A 387 -25.93 -3.45 -16.07
N GLY A 388 -25.08 -4.15 -15.34
CA GLY A 388 -25.37 -4.68 -14.01
C GLY A 388 -24.21 -4.49 -13.04
N GLY A 389 -24.46 -4.80 -11.77
CA GLY A 389 -23.53 -4.58 -10.66
C GLY A 389 -24.05 -3.58 -9.63
N PRO A 390 -23.21 -3.19 -8.64
CA PRO A 390 -23.66 -2.43 -7.47
C PRO A 390 -24.21 -1.06 -7.80
N MET A 391 -23.65 -0.39 -8.81
CA MET A 391 -24.16 0.89 -9.30
C MET A 391 -25.63 0.83 -9.78
N GLN A 392 -26.17 -0.35 -10.11
CA GLN A 392 -27.59 -0.51 -10.42
C GLN A 392 -28.40 -0.81 -9.16
N TYR A 393 -28.12 -1.92 -8.47
CA TYR A 393 -28.96 -2.35 -7.35
C TYR A 393 -28.88 -1.43 -6.13
N LEU A 394 -27.84 -0.60 -5.97
CA LEU A 394 -27.79 0.38 -4.88
C LEU A 394 -28.91 1.41 -4.98
N VAL A 395 -29.37 1.76 -6.18
CA VAL A 395 -30.52 2.66 -6.33
C VAL A 395 -31.78 1.97 -5.80
N ASN A 396 -32.00 0.71 -6.21
CA ASN A 396 -33.16 -0.08 -5.80
C ASN A 396 -33.14 -0.43 -4.31
N ALA A 397 -31.97 -0.67 -3.73
CA ALA A 397 -31.78 -1.00 -2.31
C ALA A 397 -32.35 0.07 -1.37
N PHE A 398 -32.27 1.34 -1.77
CA PHE A 398 -32.80 2.47 -1.00
C PHE A 398 -34.19 2.92 -1.47
N GLU A 399 -34.55 2.65 -2.74
CA GLU A 399 -35.86 2.99 -3.28
C GLU A 399 -37.00 2.26 -2.55
N GLN A 400 -36.79 1.01 -2.12
CA GLN A 400 -37.77 0.27 -1.29
C GLN A 400 -38.08 0.95 0.06
N PHE A 401 -37.25 1.90 0.50
CA PHE A 401 -37.47 2.72 1.70
C PHE A 401 -37.84 4.18 1.39
N GLY A 402 -38.10 4.52 0.13
CA GLY A 402 -38.35 5.91 -0.30
C GLY A 402 -37.11 6.81 -0.30
N LEU A 403 -35.90 6.25 -0.18
CA LEU A 403 -34.63 6.98 -0.07
C LEU A 403 -33.82 6.96 -1.39
N LYS A 404 -34.50 7.00 -2.53
CA LYS A 404 -33.87 6.95 -3.86
C LYS A 404 -32.66 7.89 -4.04
N PRO A 405 -32.66 9.15 -3.57
CA PRO A 405 -31.49 10.03 -3.69
C PRO A 405 -30.23 9.49 -2.99
N VAL A 406 -30.40 8.77 -1.87
CA VAL A 406 -29.29 8.13 -1.14
C VAL A 406 -28.73 6.96 -1.94
N GLY A 407 -29.59 6.15 -2.57
CA GLY A 407 -29.17 5.06 -3.44
C GLY A 407 -28.41 5.57 -4.67
N VAL A 408 -28.86 6.68 -5.29
CA VAL A 408 -28.14 7.33 -6.40
C VAL A 408 -26.78 7.85 -5.94
N PHE A 409 -26.70 8.45 -4.75
CA PHE A 409 -25.42 8.89 -4.19
C PHE A 409 -24.43 7.73 -4.05
N PHE A 410 -24.82 6.62 -3.42
CA PHE A 410 -23.93 5.45 -3.27
C PHE A 410 -23.60 4.77 -4.60
N SER A 411 -24.52 4.77 -5.56
CA SER A 411 -24.28 4.30 -6.92
C SER A 411 -23.17 5.11 -7.62
N ILE A 412 -23.20 6.44 -7.52
CA ILE A 412 -22.18 7.33 -8.08
C ILE A 412 -20.83 7.12 -7.37
N VAL A 413 -20.83 7.09 -6.03
CA VAL A 413 -19.61 6.85 -5.25
C VAL A 413 -18.97 5.51 -5.64
N PHE A 414 -19.75 4.44 -5.69
CA PHE A 414 -19.27 3.13 -6.13
C PHE A 414 -18.66 3.20 -7.54
N ALA A 415 -19.35 3.82 -8.50
CA ALA A 415 -18.89 3.88 -9.87
C ALA A 415 -17.56 4.66 -10.01
N ILE A 416 -17.41 5.78 -9.30
CA ILE A 416 -16.16 6.56 -9.29
C ILE A 416 -15.01 5.73 -8.69
N MET A 417 -15.25 5.07 -7.55
CA MET A 417 -14.23 4.25 -6.90
C MET A 417 -13.84 3.04 -7.75
N CYS A 418 -14.81 2.41 -8.44
CA CYS A 418 -14.55 1.29 -9.35
C CYS A 418 -13.72 1.71 -10.56
N VAL A 419 -14.01 2.88 -11.16
CA VAL A 419 -13.17 3.46 -12.21
C VAL A 419 -11.76 3.68 -11.69
N MET A 420 -11.58 4.30 -10.52
CA MET A 420 -10.23 4.53 -9.98
C MET A 420 -9.50 3.23 -9.64
N ALA A 421 -10.19 2.24 -9.06
CA ALA A 421 -9.67 0.93 -8.75
C ALA A 421 -9.21 0.18 -10.01
N SER A 422 -9.91 0.34 -11.14
CA SER A 422 -9.52 -0.29 -12.40
C SER A 422 -8.19 0.23 -12.92
N PHE A 423 -7.86 1.51 -12.72
CA PHE A 423 -6.54 2.06 -13.05
C PHE A 423 -5.45 1.63 -12.05
N GLY A 424 -5.77 1.53 -10.77
CA GLY A 424 -4.84 1.08 -9.73
C GLY A 424 -4.53 -0.42 -9.82
N GLY A 425 -5.28 -1.21 -9.06
CA GLY A 425 -4.99 -2.63 -8.84
C GLY A 425 -5.26 -3.48 -10.07
N GLY A 426 -6.25 -3.07 -10.88
CA GLY A 426 -6.62 -3.74 -12.12
C GLY A 426 -5.70 -3.45 -13.30
N ASN A 427 -4.82 -2.45 -13.23
CA ASN A 427 -4.05 -1.98 -14.38
C ASN A 427 -2.59 -1.70 -14.05
N MET A 428 -2.29 -0.57 -13.38
CA MET A 428 -0.91 -0.13 -13.15
C MET A 428 -0.14 -1.15 -12.31
N PHE A 429 -0.76 -1.71 -11.27
CA PHE A 429 -0.13 -2.73 -10.42
C PHE A 429 0.25 -3.99 -11.20
N GLN A 430 -0.66 -4.47 -12.05
CA GLN A 430 -0.44 -5.69 -12.85
C GLN A 430 0.67 -5.48 -13.88
N GLY A 431 0.65 -4.35 -14.59
CA GLY A 431 1.69 -4.00 -15.55
C GLY A 431 3.07 -3.85 -14.91
N ASN A 432 3.12 -3.23 -13.73
CA ASN A 432 4.36 -3.04 -12.98
C ASN A 432 4.99 -4.36 -12.56
N GLN A 433 4.23 -5.21 -11.87
CA GLN A 433 4.73 -6.47 -11.35
C GLN A 433 5.11 -7.45 -12.48
N ALA A 434 4.36 -7.45 -13.59
CA ALA A 434 4.73 -8.26 -14.75
C ALA A 434 6.03 -7.77 -15.39
N ALA A 435 6.23 -6.46 -15.55
CA ALA A 435 7.46 -5.90 -16.09
C ALA A 435 8.68 -6.25 -15.22
N SER A 436 8.55 -6.10 -13.89
CA SER A 436 9.62 -6.44 -12.94
C SER A 436 9.99 -7.93 -13.02
N GLN A 437 8.99 -8.82 -13.09
CA GLN A 437 9.25 -10.25 -13.21
C GLN A 437 9.97 -10.61 -14.52
N VAL A 438 9.59 -10.02 -15.65
CA VAL A 438 10.29 -10.28 -16.92
C VAL A 438 11.69 -9.71 -16.87
N LEU A 439 11.87 -8.50 -16.32
CA LEU A 439 13.16 -7.85 -16.17
C LEU A 439 14.14 -8.69 -15.33
N LEU A 440 13.66 -9.40 -14.30
CA LEU A 440 14.48 -10.34 -13.53
C LEU A 440 15.05 -11.50 -14.35
N MET A 441 14.35 -11.90 -15.42
CA MET A 441 14.78 -12.99 -16.30
C MET A 441 15.68 -12.53 -17.44
N VAL A 442 15.82 -11.22 -17.67
CA VAL A 442 16.67 -10.69 -18.74
C VAL A 442 18.11 -10.62 -18.24
N PRO A 443 19.05 -11.36 -18.85
CA PRO A 443 20.46 -11.28 -18.48
C PRO A 443 20.98 -9.85 -18.68
N ASN A 444 21.68 -9.33 -17.67
CA ASN A 444 22.29 -8.01 -17.73
C ASN A 444 23.70 -8.08 -17.14
N GLU A 445 24.70 -7.97 -18.01
CA GLU A 445 26.12 -8.01 -17.62
C GLU A 445 26.48 -6.87 -16.66
N ASP A 446 25.91 -5.67 -16.86
CA ASP A 446 26.13 -4.53 -15.96
C ASP A 446 25.59 -4.80 -14.54
N LYS A 447 24.50 -5.57 -14.39
CA LYS A 447 23.98 -5.97 -13.06
C LYS A 447 24.94 -6.92 -12.35
N GLN A 448 25.47 -7.91 -13.07
CA GLN A 448 26.46 -8.84 -12.52
C GLN A 448 27.74 -8.09 -12.11
N GLU A 449 28.19 -7.15 -12.95
CA GLU A 449 29.32 -6.30 -12.63
C GLU A 449 29.04 -5.41 -11.41
N LEU A 450 27.84 -4.84 -11.30
CA LEU A 450 27.45 -4.02 -10.15
C LEU A 450 27.52 -4.82 -8.83
N GLU A 451 27.06 -6.07 -8.81
CA GLU A 451 27.17 -6.94 -7.63
C GLU A 451 28.64 -7.16 -7.24
N THR A 452 29.52 -7.40 -8.21
CA THR A 452 30.96 -7.55 -7.95
C THR A 452 31.58 -6.26 -7.42
N VAL A 453 31.25 -5.10 -8.00
CA VAL A 453 31.75 -3.79 -7.56
C VAL A 453 31.24 -3.45 -6.15
N GLN A 454 30.01 -3.83 -5.82
CA GLN A 454 29.46 -3.65 -4.47
C GLN A 454 30.16 -4.55 -3.43
N ALA A 455 30.47 -5.80 -3.79
CA ALA A 455 31.27 -6.68 -2.95
C ALA A 455 32.68 -6.11 -2.73
N ASP A 456 33.33 -5.66 -3.79
CA ASP A 456 34.67 -5.06 -3.74
C ASP A 456 34.70 -3.77 -2.91
N LEU A 457 33.66 -2.93 -2.99
CA LEU A 457 33.50 -1.74 -2.15
C LEU A 457 33.43 -2.10 -0.66
N LYS A 458 32.68 -3.16 -0.33
CA LYS A 458 32.57 -3.64 1.05
C LYS A 458 33.91 -4.15 1.57
N THR A 459 34.61 -4.95 0.77
CA THR A 459 35.95 -5.46 1.11
C THR A 459 36.99 -4.34 1.24
N ALA A 460 37.01 -3.37 0.31
CA ALA A 460 37.92 -2.23 0.38
C ALA A 460 37.68 -1.36 1.63
N ALA A 461 36.41 -1.20 2.05
CA ALA A 461 36.05 -0.50 3.27
C ALA A 461 36.47 -1.27 4.54
N GLU A 462 36.32 -2.60 4.57
CA GLU A 462 36.75 -3.46 5.67
C GLU A 462 38.28 -3.51 5.82
N GLU A 463 39.01 -3.52 4.69
CA GLU A 463 40.47 -3.56 4.63
C GLU A 463 41.13 -2.18 4.73
N LYS A 464 40.34 -1.10 4.88
CA LYS A 464 40.82 0.31 4.93
C LYS A 464 41.63 0.73 3.69
N ARG A 465 41.34 0.16 2.51
CA ARG A 465 41.94 0.54 1.21
C ARG A 465 41.25 1.78 0.63
N LEU A 466 41.37 2.91 1.35
CA LEU A 466 40.63 4.15 1.07
C LEU A 466 40.93 4.77 -0.31
N GLY A 467 42.07 4.46 -0.94
CA GLY A 467 42.43 4.96 -2.27
C GLY A 467 41.68 4.30 -3.44
N ASP A 468 41.16 3.08 -3.25
CA ASP A 468 40.44 2.34 -4.30
C ASP A 468 38.95 2.73 -4.38
N ILE A 469 38.43 3.31 -3.28
CA ILE A 469 37.03 3.63 -3.04
C ILE A 469 36.45 4.58 -4.10
N PRO A 470 37.09 5.74 -4.44
CA PRO A 470 36.58 6.68 -5.44
C PRO A 470 36.41 6.08 -6.84
N ALA A 471 37.34 5.23 -7.26
CA ALA A 471 37.29 4.57 -8.57
C ALA A 471 36.14 3.55 -8.62
N LEU A 472 36.00 2.73 -7.57
CA LEU A 472 34.92 1.75 -7.45
C LEU A 472 33.54 2.43 -7.35
N GLN A 473 33.43 3.60 -6.73
CA GLN A 473 32.18 4.38 -6.68
C GLN A 473 31.81 5.04 -7.99
N THR A 474 32.81 5.57 -8.70
CA THR A 474 32.61 6.07 -10.06
C THR A 474 32.07 4.95 -10.93
N ARG A 475 32.66 3.75 -10.84
CA ARG A 475 32.19 2.57 -11.57
C ARG A 475 30.80 2.12 -11.13
N ARG A 476 30.51 2.09 -9.83
CA ARG A 476 29.18 1.79 -9.28
C ARG A 476 28.13 2.74 -9.84
N THR A 477 28.40 4.04 -9.83
CA THR A 477 27.47 5.08 -10.30
C THR A 477 27.26 5.00 -11.81
N GLU A 478 28.33 4.74 -12.57
CA GLU A 478 28.24 4.50 -14.02
C GLU A 478 27.36 3.28 -14.34
N LEU A 479 27.61 2.15 -13.66
CA LEU A 479 26.83 0.92 -13.82
C LEU A 479 25.37 1.13 -13.39
N GLN A 480 25.13 1.78 -12.25
CA GLN A 480 23.79 2.15 -11.80
C GLN A 480 23.05 3.01 -12.81
N GLY A 481 23.74 3.97 -13.44
CA GLY A 481 23.20 4.80 -14.52
C GLY A 481 22.83 3.99 -15.76
N LYS A 482 23.71 3.09 -16.21
CA LYS A 482 23.45 2.18 -17.35
C LYS A 482 22.29 1.24 -17.07
N ILE A 483 22.28 0.61 -15.90
CA ILE A 483 21.20 -0.28 -15.45
C ILE A 483 19.89 0.50 -15.40
N SER A 484 19.85 1.66 -14.74
CA SER A 484 18.63 2.47 -14.64
C SER A 484 18.09 2.90 -16.01
N ALA A 485 18.97 3.28 -16.93
CA ALA A 485 18.59 3.61 -18.31
C ALA A 485 18.02 2.39 -19.05
N PHE A 486 18.67 1.23 -18.94
CA PHE A 486 18.20 -0.03 -19.51
C PHE A 486 16.84 -0.44 -18.94
N GLU A 487 16.68 -0.42 -17.61
CA GLU A 487 15.43 -0.76 -16.94
C GLU A 487 14.29 0.16 -17.35
N THR A 488 14.57 1.46 -17.50
CA THR A 488 13.59 2.45 -17.97
C THR A 488 13.16 2.15 -19.41
N GLN A 489 14.11 1.93 -20.32
CA GLN A 489 13.81 1.58 -21.71
C GLN A 489 13.04 0.26 -21.82
N PHE A 490 13.41 -0.73 -21.00
CA PHE A 490 12.73 -2.01 -20.92
C PHE A 490 11.28 -1.84 -20.46
N LYS A 491 11.04 -1.13 -19.35
CA LYS A 491 9.70 -0.86 -18.80
C LYS A 491 8.81 -0.13 -19.80
N VAL A 492 9.34 0.88 -20.51
CA VAL A 492 8.62 1.60 -21.58
C VAL A 492 8.24 0.65 -22.72
N THR A 493 9.20 -0.17 -23.19
CA THR A 493 8.96 -1.12 -24.28
C THR A 493 7.92 -2.17 -23.89
N PHE A 494 8.05 -2.74 -22.69
CA PHE A 494 7.09 -3.68 -22.12
C PHE A 494 5.69 -3.05 -22.02
N GLY A 495 5.60 -1.83 -21.49
CA GLY A 495 4.33 -1.09 -21.39
C GLY A 495 3.65 -0.87 -22.73
N ILE A 496 4.41 -0.54 -23.80
CA ILE A 496 3.88 -0.38 -25.16
C ILE A 496 3.32 -1.72 -25.67
N ILE A 497 4.08 -2.81 -25.56
CA ILE A 497 3.66 -4.14 -26.00
C ILE A 497 2.39 -4.55 -25.25
N MET A 498 2.38 -4.40 -23.92
CA MET A 498 1.26 -4.74 -23.05
C MET A 498 0.01 -3.93 -23.42
N ALA A 499 0.16 -2.62 -23.64
CA ALA A 499 -0.91 -1.72 -24.04
C ALA A 499 -1.53 -2.10 -25.40
N VAL A 500 -0.71 -2.47 -26.39
CA VAL A 500 -1.19 -2.95 -27.70
C VAL A 500 -1.98 -4.25 -27.55
N LEU A 501 -1.44 -5.23 -26.82
CA LEU A 501 -2.12 -6.52 -26.62
C LEU A 501 -3.46 -6.34 -25.89
N VAL A 502 -3.50 -5.52 -24.84
CA VAL A 502 -4.73 -5.19 -24.11
C VAL A 502 -5.71 -4.47 -25.02
N GLY A 503 -5.25 -3.43 -25.73
CA GLY A 503 -6.05 -2.64 -26.66
C GLY A 503 -6.78 -3.51 -27.69
N LEU A 504 -6.08 -4.49 -28.28
CA LEU A 504 -6.66 -5.42 -29.24
C LEU A 504 -7.84 -6.23 -28.66
N VAL A 505 -7.80 -6.59 -27.36
CA VAL A 505 -8.86 -7.36 -26.71
C VAL A 505 -10.02 -6.47 -26.29
N ILE A 506 -9.76 -5.35 -25.59
CA ILE A 506 -10.81 -4.51 -25.00
C ILE A 506 -11.69 -3.81 -26.04
N ILE A 507 -11.18 -3.58 -27.26
CA ILE A 507 -11.97 -3.03 -28.37
C ILE A 507 -13.19 -3.93 -28.66
N GLY A 508 -13.05 -5.25 -28.53
CA GLY A 508 -14.12 -6.22 -28.77
C GLY A 508 -15.16 -6.35 -27.66
N GLY A 509 -15.01 -5.62 -26.54
CA GLY A 509 -15.93 -5.66 -25.40
C GLY A 509 -15.96 -7.02 -24.68
N ILE A 510 -17.01 -7.23 -23.87
CA ILE A 510 -17.09 -8.39 -22.95
C ILE A 510 -17.05 -9.74 -23.66
N LYS A 511 -17.57 -9.84 -24.89
CA LYS A 511 -17.53 -11.10 -25.67
C LYS A 511 -16.10 -11.52 -26.00
N ARG A 512 -15.24 -10.58 -26.41
CA ARG A 512 -13.82 -10.87 -26.70
C ARG A 512 -13.01 -11.07 -25.42
N ILE A 513 -13.32 -10.30 -24.38
CA ILE A 513 -12.70 -10.46 -23.05
C ILE A 513 -13.01 -11.85 -22.50
N GLY A 514 -14.28 -12.25 -22.41
CA GLY A 514 -14.70 -13.57 -21.92
C GLY A 514 -14.18 -14.73 -22.78
N ALA A 515 -14.11 -14.58 -24.11
CA ALA A 515 -13.52 -15.59 -24.99
C ALA A 515 -11.99 -15.73 -24.80
N THR A 516 -11.31 -14.64 -24.46
CA THR A 516 -9.87 -14.63 -24.19
C THR A 516 -9.59 -15.21 -22.80
N ALA A 517 -10.30 -14.72 -21.77
CA ALA A 517 -10.22 -15.21 -20.40
C ALA A 517 -10.55 -16.70 -20.30
N GLY A 518 -11.61 -17.17 -20.97
CA GLY A 518 -12.01 -18.58 -20.98
C GLY A 518 -10.94 -19.54 -21.54
N LYS A 519 -9.97 -19.04 -22.31
CA LYS A 519 -8.83 -19.83 -22.82
C LYS A 519 -7.58 -19.67 -21.94
N ILE A 520 -7.27 -18.43 -21.55
CA ILE A 520 -6.05 -18.11 -20.81
C ILE A 520 -6.13 -18.58 -19.35
N VAL A 521 -7.26 -18.33 -18.68
CA VAL A 521 -7.40 -18.55 -17.23
C VAL A 521 -7.22 -20.02 -16.84
N PRO A 522 -7.88 -21.00 -17.50
CA PRO A 522 -7.65 -22.41 -17.16
C PRO A 522 -6.19 -22.83 -17.39
N ALA A 523 -5.55 -22.34 -18.47
CA ALA A 523 -4.18 -22.70 -18.80
C ALA A 523 -3.17 -22.15 -17.78
N MET A 524 -3.28 -20.87 -17.41
CA MET A 524 -2.38 -20.23 -16.44
C MET A 524 -2.56 -20.82 -15.03
N CYS A 525 -3.80 -21.06 -14.60
CA CYS A 525 -4.09 -21.66 -13.30
C CYS A 525 -3.56 -23.09 -13.22
N LEU A 526 -3.81 -23.92 -14.26
CA LEU A 526 -3.35 -25.30 -14.28
C LEU A 526 -1.82 -25.39 -14.25
N MET A 527 -1.14 -24.59 -15.08
CA MET A 527 0.32 -24.52 -15.12
C MET A 527 0.91 -24.19 -13.75
N TYR A 528 0.36 -23.16 -13.09
CA TYR A 528 0.84 -22.72 -11.78
C TYR A 528 0.53 -23.73 -10.67
N VAL A 529 -0.71 -24.24 -10.60
CA VAL A 529 -1.15 -25.22 -9.60
C VAL A 529 -0.33 -26.51 -9.69
N LEU A 530 -0.03 -27.01 -10.89
CA LEU A 530 0.79 -28.21 -11.06
C LEU A 530 2.20 -28.05 -10.48
N ALA A 531 2.79 -26.87 -10.62
CA ALA A 531 4.11 -26.57 -10.08
C ALA A 531 4.09 -26.47 -8.55
N CYS A 532 3.11 -25.76 -7.99
CA CYS A 532 2.94 -25.71 -6.54
C CYS A 532 2.71 -27.11 -5.97
N LEU A 533 1.85 -27.90 -6.60
CA LEU A 533 1.60 -29.28 -6.19
C LEU A 533 2.87 -30.12 -6.21
N TRP A 534 3.71 -29.98 -7.24
CA TRP A 534 4.99 -30.69 -7.28
C TRP A 534 5.86 -30.35 -6.05
N ILE A 535 6.03 -29.06 -5.72
CA ILE A 535 6.84 -28.63 -4.56
C ILE A 535 6.23 -29.12 -3.24
N ILE A 536 4.91 -28.98 -3.08
CA ILE A 536 4.18 -29.40 -1.88
C ILE A 536 4.30 -30.91 -1.69
N LEU A 537 4.18 -31.69 -2.76
CA LEU A 537 4.28 -33.15 -2.71
C LEU A 537 5.70 -33.63 -2.45
N THR A 538 6.74 -32.95 -2.95
CA THR A 538 8.14 -33.29 -2.61
C THR A 538 8.47 -32.96 -1.15
N HIS A 539 7.81 -31.94 -0.58
CA HIS A 539 7.98 -31.50 0.81
C HIS A 539 6.87 -31.95 1.76
N TYR A 540 6.14 -33.01 1.42
CA TYR A 540 4.94 -33.44 2.16
C TYR A 540 5.19 -33.70 3.66
N HIS A 541 6.42 -34.10 4.01
CA HIS A 541 6.84 -34.37 5.38
C HIS A 541 6.85 -33.12 6.28
N GLN A 542 6.97 -31.92 5.70
CA GLN A 542 7.00 -30.66 6.44
C GLN A 542 5.60 -30.08 6.67
N ILE A 543 4.61 -30.51 5.86
CA ILE A 543 3.25 -29.98 5.88
C ILE A 543 2.60 -30.06 7.27
N PRO A 544 2.64 -31.19 8.02
CA PRO A 544 2.01 -31.26 9.34
C PRO A 544 2.59 -30.24 10.32
N GLY A 545 3.91 -30.03 10.28
CA GLY A 545 4.60 -29.03 11.11
C GLY A 545 4.19 -27.60 10.73
N LEU A 546 4.16 -27.30 9.43
CA LEU A 546 3.74 -26.00 8.91
C LEU A 546 2.29 -25.65 9.28
N ILE A 547 1.37 -26.62 9.20
CA ILE A 547 -0.02 -26.41 9.64
C ILE A 547 -0.06 -26.04 11.13
N GLY A 548 0.76 -26.71 11.96
CA GLY A 548 0.93 -26.36 13.36
C GLY A 548 1.43 -24.92 13.55
N THR A 549 2.46 -24.51 12.80
CA THR A 549 3.01 -23.15 12.85
C THR A 549 1.98 -22.10 12.40
N ILE A 550 1.28 -22.34 11.28
CA ILE A 550 0.22 -21.46 10.76
C ILE A 550 -0.84 -21.24 11.83
N PHE A 551 -1.32 -22.32 12.46
CA PHE A 551 -2.36 -22.22 13.48
C PHE A 551 -1.86 -21.52 14.75
N THR A 552 -0.68 -21.88 15.25
CA THR A 552 -0.10 -21.26 16.44
C THR A 552 0.11 -19.76 16.23
N GLN A 553 0.72 -19.36 15.12
CA GLN A 553 0.96 -17.94 14.83
C GLN A 553 -0.31 -17.16 14.51
N ALA A 554 -1.37 -17.83 14.01
CA ALA A 554 -2.64 -17.18 13.77
C ALA A 554 -3.33 -16.71 15.06
N PHE A 555 -3.09 -17.38 16.20
CA PHE A 555 -3.72 -17.08 17.49
C PHE A 555 -2.76 -16.54 18.56
N ASN A 556 -1.45 -16.77 18.42
CA ASN A 556 -0.42 -16.29 19.32
C ASN A 556 0.80 -15.75 18.52
N PRO A 557 0.67 -14.58 17.88
CA PRO A 557 1.77 -14.02 17.10
C PRO A 557 2.80 -13.35 17.99
N GLU A 558 4.00 -13.93 18.03
CA GLU A 558 5.10 -13.44 18.89
C GLU A 558 5.82 -12.20 18.30
N ALA A 559 5.63 -11.85 17.02
CA ALA A 559 6.51 -10.91 16.32
C ALA A 559 5.84 -9.86 15.39
N VAL A 560 4.51 -9.85 15.22
CA VAL A 560 3.86 -9.02 14.20
C VAL A 560 3.40 -7.67 14.76
N ARG A 561 3.67 -6.58 14.02
CA ARG A 561 3.22 -5.21 14.35
C ARG A 561 1.70 -5.18 14.54
N GLY A 562 1.24 -4.96 15.78
CA GLY A 562 -0.19 -4.96 16.14
C GLY A 562 -0.75 -6.29 16.71
N GLY A 563 0.10 -7.28 17.00
CA GLY A 563 -0.29 -8.54 17.63
C GLY A 563 -1.33 -9.34 16.84
N LEU A 564 -2.22 -10.06 17.54
CA LEU A 564 -3.30 -10.85 16.93
C LEU A 564 -4.15 -10.04 15.95
N LEU A 565 -4.51 -8.81 16.32
CA LEU A 565 -5.32 -7.94 15.46
C LEU A 565 -4.56 -7.53 14.20
N GLY A 566 -3.25 -7.29 14.28
CA GLY A 566 -2.40 -7.00 13.11
C GLY A 566 -2.40 -8.14 12.10
N VAL A 567 -2.20 -9.37 12.57
CA VAL A 567 -2.21 -10.58 11.72
C VAL A 567 -3.56 -10.78 11.05
N ILE A 568 -4.67 -10.61 11.79
CA ILE A 568 -6.03 -10.68 11.23
C ILE A 568 -6.22 -9.62 10.14
N VAL A 569 -5.84 -8.37 10.42
CA VAL A 569 -6.03 -7.26 9.48
C VAL A 569 -5.23 -7.48 8.20
N ILE A 570 -3.98 -7.91 8.30
CA ILE A 570 -3.14 -8.22 7.14
C ILE A 570 -3.77 -9.35 6.33
N GLY A 571 -4.16 -10.44 7.00
CA GLY A 571 -4.81 -11.58 6.34
C GLY A 571 -6.10 -11.18 5.62
N VAL A 572 -6.99 -10.43 6.27
CA VAL A 572 -8.25 -10.00 5.65
C VAL A 572 -8.02 -8.99 4.53
N ARG A 573 -7.13 -7.99 4.71
CA ARG A 573 -6.83 -6.98 3.67
C ARG A 573 -6.28 -7.64 2.40
N ARG A 574 -5.36 -8.59 2.56
CA ARG A 574 -4.73 -9.28 1.42
C ARG A 574 -5.66 -10.28 0.77
N ALA A 575 -6.51 -10.97 1.55
CA ALA A 575 -7.56 -11.82 0.98
C ALA A 575 -8.63 -11.02 0.22
N ALA A 576 -9.06 -9.87 0.75
CA ALA A 576 -10.02 -8.99 0.08
C ALA A 576 -9.46 -8.42 -1.24
N PHE A 577 -8.15 -8.17 -1.33
CA PHE A 577 -7.49 -7.78 -2.58
C PHE A 577 -7.38 -8.96 -3.57
N SER A 578 -7.20 -10.18 -3.08
CA SER A 578 -7.13 -11.40 -3.90
C SER A 578 -8.48 -11.75 -4.50
N ASN A 579 -9.49 -12.05 -3.66
CA ASN A 579 -10.78 -12.56 -4.14
C ASN A 579 -11.83 -11.49 -4.42
N GLU A 580 -11.62 -10.25 -3.99
CA GLU A 580 -12.57 -9.13 -4.14
C GLU A 580 -13.96 -9.40 -3.54
N ALA A 581 -14.07 -10.32 -2.59
CA ALA A 581 -15.36 -10.71 -2.03
C ALA A 581 -15.98 -9.56 -1.22
N GLY A 582 -17.22 -9.20 -1.57
CA GLY A 582 -17.91 -8.09 -0.92
C GLY A 582 -17.48 -6.70 -1.40
N VAL A 583 -16.55 -6.62 -2.36
CA VAL A 583 -16.19 -5.39 -3.05
C VAL A 583 -17.25 -5.04 -4.10
N GLY A 584 -17.87 -6.03 -4.75
CA GLY A 584 -18.96 -5.84 -5.72
C GLY A 584 -18.54 -5.72 -7.18
N SER A 585 -17.25 -5.76 -7.49
CA SER A 585 -16.69 -5.74 -8.85
C SER A 585 -17.11 -6.96 -9.68
N ALA A 586 -17.01 -8.17 -9.13
CA ALA A 586 -17.34 -9.42 -9.82
C ALA A 586 -18.78 -9.49 -10.32
N ALA A 587 -19.72 -8.86 -9.59
CA ALA A 587 -21.12 -8.75 -9.99
C ALA A 587 -21.31 -8.06 -11.35
N ILE A 588 -20.36 -7.23 -11.78
CA ILE A 588 -20.37 -6.57 -13.09
C ILE A 588 -20.14 -7.59 -14.21
N ALA A 589 -19.12 -8.45 -14.11
CA ALA A 589 -18.90 -9.55 -15.07
C ALA A 589 -20.07 -10.54 -15.05
N HIS A 590 -20.46 -10.99 -13.87
CA HIS A 590 -21.53 -11.97 -13.71
C HIS A 590 -22.86 -11.48 -14.26
N SER A 591 -23.16 -10.18 -14.19
CA SER A 591 -24.38 -9.63 -14.78
C SER A 591 -24.51 -9.85 -16.29
N ALA A 592 -23.38 -10.02 -17.01
CA ALA A 592 -23.36 -10.24 -18.45
C ALA A 592 -23.70 -11.68 -18.86
N ALA A 593 -23.77 -12.63 -17.93
CA ALA A 593 -24.08 -14.02 -18.23
C ALA A 593 -25.51 -14.20 -18.77
N LYS A 594 -25.68 -15.14 -19.70
CA LYS A 594 -26.98 -15.57 -20.22
C LYS A 594 -27.72 -16.40 -19.18
N THR A 595 -28.69 -15.78 -18.50
CA THR A 595 -29.54 -16.46 -17.52
C THR A 595 -30.87 -15.73 -17.33
N ASP A 596 -31.97 -16.46 -17.20
CA ASP A 596 -33.24 -15.93 -16.69
C ASP A 596 -33.38 -16.06 -15.16
N GLU A 597 -32.56 -16.90 -14.54
CA GLU A 597 -32.53 -17.19 -13.11
C GLU A 597 -31.29 -16.55 -12.46
N PRO A 598 -31.42 -15.39 -11.78
CA PRO A 598 -30.29 -14.65 -11.19
C PRO A 598 -29.47 -15.46 -10.19
N VAL A 599 -30.14 -16.37 -9.48
CA VAL A 599 -29.54 -17.22 -8.44
C VAL A 599 -28.53 -18.21 -9.05
N ARG A 600 -28.68 -18.61 -10.33
CA ARG A 600 -27.70 -19.49 -11.02
C ARG A 600 -26.31 -18.86 -10.98
N GLU A 601 -26.21 -17.59 -11.36
CA GLU A 601 -24.95 -16.85 -11.36
C GLU A 601 -24.43 -16.58 -9.96
N GLY A 602 -25.32 -16.36 -8.99
CA GLY A 602 -24.93 -16.33 -7.58
C GLY A 602 -24.16 -17.59 -7.18
N PHE A 603 -24.67 -18.77 -7.56
CA PHE A 603 -23.96 -20.03 -7.28
C PHE A 603 -22.63 -20.11 -8.02
N VAL A 604 -22.58 -19.73 -9.30
CA VAL A 604 -21.33 -19.73 -10.07
C VAL A 604 -20.24 -18.88 -9.39
N ALA A 605 -20.61 -17.70 -8.87
CA ALA A 605 -19.69 -16.80 -8.18
C ALA A 605 -19.07 -17.38 -6.89
N LEU A 606 -19.65 -18.43 -6.29
CA LEU A 606 -19.03 -19.16 -5.17
C LEU A 606 -17.68 -19.77 -5.56
N LEU A 607 -17.53 -20.14 -6.84
CA LEU A 607 -16.32 -20.79 -7.32
C LEU A 607 -15.14 -19.81 -7.37
N GLU A 608 -15.37 -18.49 -7.42
CA GLU A 608 -14.27 -17.53 -7.51
C GLU A 608 -13.41 -17.54 -6.25
N PRO A 609 -13.91 -17.24 -5.02
CA PRO A 609 -13.05 -17.23 -3.84
C PRO A 609 -12.51 -18.63 -3.49
N PHE A 610 -13.22 -19.69 -3.91
CA PHE A 610 -12.75 -21.06 -3.78
C PHE A 610 -11.51 -21.33 -4.63
N ILE A 611 -11.55 -21.07 -5.94
CA ILE A 611 -10.40 -21.28 -6.83
C ILE A 611 -9.28 -20.30 -6.47
N ASP A 612 -9.62 -19.04 -6.23
CA ASP A 612 -8.69 -17.95 -5.95
C ASP A 612 -7.93 -18.14 -4.63
N THR A 613 -8.67 -18.10 -3.52
CA THR A 613 -8.08 -18.01 -2.18
C THR A 613 -7.86 -19.39 -1.57
N ILE A 614 -8.84 -20.28 -1.68
CA ILE A 614 -8.76 -21.60 -1.04
C ILE A 614 -7.77 -22.52 -1.78
N VAL A 615 -7.70 -22.44 -3.11
CA VAL A 615 -6.78 -23.27 -3.91
C VAL A 615 -5.48 -22.53 -4.27
N VAL A 616 -5.52 -21.53 -5.15
CA VAL A 616 -4.31 -20.94 -5.76
C VAL A 616 -3.46 -20.18 -4.73
N CYS A 617 -4.09 -19.32 -3.93
CA CYS A 617 -3.43 -18.56 -2.87
C CYS A 617 -2.86 -19.50 -1.79
N SER A 618 -3.61 -20.53 -1.37
CA SER A 618 -3.11 -21.52 -0.39
C SER A 618 -1.89 -22.28 -0.88
N MET A 619 -1.90 -22.69 -2.14
CA MET A 619 -0.75 -23.36 -2.73
C MET A 619 0.48 -22.45 -2.79
N THR A 620 0.29 -21.17 -3.13
CA THR A 620 1.36 -20.18 -3.10
C THR A 620 1.91 -20.01 -1.69
N ALA A 621 1.03 -19.78 -0.70
CA ALA A 621 1.42 -19.61 0.69
C ALA A 621 2.22 -20.81 1.20
N LEU A 622 1.76 -22.03 0.90
CA LEU A 622 2.49 -23.25 1.30
C LEU A 622 3.87 -23.33 0.67
N VAL A 623 4.04 -23.02 -0.61
CA VAL A 623 5.37 -23.00 -1.25
C VAL A 623 6.29 -21.97 -0.58
N ILE A 624 5.79 -20.77 -0.32
CA ILE A 624 6.55 -19.70 0.36
C ILE A 624 6.96 -20.13 1.79
N LEU A 625 6.06 -20.80 2.50
CA LEU A 625 6.32 -21.28 3.87
C LEU A 625 7.29 -22.47 3.89
N ILE A 626 7.18 -23.42 2.95
CA ILE A 626 8.08 -24.57 2.80
C ILE A 626 9.50 -24.09 2.50
N THR A 627 9.66 -23.16 1.56
CA THR A 627 10.96 -22.63 1.14
C THR A 627 11.59 -21.69 2.16
N GLY A 628 10.82 -21.20 3.13
CA GLY A 628 11.28 -20.22 4.12
C GLY A 628 11.55 -18.83 3.53
N ALA A 629 11.13 -18.56 2.29
CA ALA A 629 11.45 -17.32 1.59
C ALA A 629 10.91 -16.06 2.30
N TRP A 630 9.78 -16.18 3.02
CA TRP A 630 9.12 -15.08 3.72
C TRP A 630 9.93 -14.48 4.88
N ASP A 631 10.82 -15.25 5.51
CA ASP A 631 11.66 -14.85 6.66
C ASP A 631 13.16 -14.83 6.30
N SER A 632 13.50 -14.97 5.01
CA SER A 632 14.88 -15.00 4.57
C SER A 632 15.50 -13.60 4.62
N LYS A 633 16.48 -13.42 5.51
CA LYS A 633 17.23 -12.16 5.63
C LYS A 633 17.91 -11.76 4.31
N GLU A 634 18.49 -12.72 3.59
CA GLU A 634 19.13 -12.46 2.30
C GLU A 634 18.11 -11.98 1.26
N LEU A 635 16.98 -12.67 1.12
CA LEU A 635 16.00 -12.35 0.07
C LEU A 635 15.21 -11.07 0.40
N VAL A 636 14.77 -10.93 1.64
CA VAL A 636 13.85 -9.87 2.06
C VAL A 636 14.57 -8.60 2.50
N HIS A 637 15.69 -8.69 3.22
CA HIS A 637 16.37 -7.50 3.76
C HIS A 637 17.56 -7.06 2.91
N GLU A 638 18.39 -7.99 2.43
CA GLU A 638 19.60 -7.64 1.67
C GLU A 638 19.29 -7.37 0.19
N LYS A 639 18.52 -8.26 -0.45
CA LYS A 639 18.07 -8.09 -1.84
C LYS A 639 16.78 -7.28 -1.97
N SER A 640 16.09 -6.99 -0.86
CA SER A 640 14.83 -6.25 -0.84
C SER A 640 13.76 -6.80 -1.80
N LEU A 641 13.75 -8.12 -2.03
CA LEU A 641 12.77 -8.76 -2.91
C LEU A 641 11.39 -8.75 -2.26
N ALA A 642 10.39 -8.37 -3.04
CA ALA A 642 9.01 -8.34 -2.60
C ALA A 642 8.06 -8.85 -3.69
N GLY A 643 6.88 -9.32 -3.28
CA GLY A 643 5.83 -9.67 -4.22
C GLY A 643 6.18 -10.86 -5.13
N VAL A 644 6.02 -10.67 -6.44
CA VAL A 644 6.26 -11.73 -7.44
C VAL A 644 7.73 -12.15 -7.47
N GLU A 645 8.64 -11.20 -7.24
CA GLU A 645 10.09 -11.44 -7.25
C GLU A 645 10.49 -12.43 -6.15
N LEU A 646 9.94 -12.26 -4.94
CA LEU A 646 10.16 -13.18 -3.83
C LEU A 646 9.58 -14.56 -4.11
N THR A 647 8.42 -14.63 -4.77
CA THR A 647 7.86 -15.91 -5.22
C THR A 647 8.78 -16.58 -6.23
N SER A 648 9.28 -15.82 -7.20
CA SER A 648 10.21 -16.34 -8.20
C SER A 648 11.48 -16.89 -7.56
N ALA A 649 12.04 -16.21 -6.56
CA ALA A 649 13.19 -16.69 -5.81
C ALA A 649 12.88 -17.98 -5.03
N ALA A 650 11.72 -18.04 -4.37
CA ALA A 650 11.26 -19.23 -3.65
C ALA A 650 11.15 -20.46 -4.58
N PHE A 651 10.55 -20.30 -5.75
CA PHE A 651 10.43 -21.38 -6.72
C PHE A 651 11.78 -21.74 -7.36
N ALA A 652 12.66 -20.77 -7.61
CA ALA A 652 13.98 -21.02 -8.17
C ALA A 652 14.85 -21.91 -7.28
N ALA A 653 14.68 -21.80 -5.96
CA ALA A 653 15.39 -22.63 -4.98
C ALA A 653 15.02 -24.12 -5.11
N GLU A 654 13.77 -24.42 -5.51
CA GLU A 654 13.26 -25.80 -5.66
C GLU A 654 13.37 -26.32 -7.09
N ILE A 655 13.13 -25.45 -8.07
CA ILE A 655 13.12 -25.79 -9.50
C ILE A 655 13.82 -24.67 -10.27
N SER A 656 15.10 -24.86 -10.59
CA SER A 656 15.95 -23.85 -11.24
C SER A 656 15.43 -23.30 -12.57
N TRP A 657 14.68 -24.08 -13.34
CA TRP A 657 14.10 -23.67 -14.63
C TRP A 657 12.66 -23.15 -14.53
N PHE A 658 12.01 -23.29 -13.37
CA PHE A 658 10.63 -22.85 -13.19
C PHE A 658 10.42 -21.33 -13.26
N PRO A 659 11.37 -20.46 -12.85
CA PRO A 659 11.21 -19.01 -13.00
C PRO A 659 10.82 -18.56 -14.41
N TYR A 660 11.27 -19.25 -15.46
CA TYR A 660 10.86 -18.97 -16.84
C TYR A 660 9.36 -19.26 -17.07
N ILE A 661 8.87 -20.37 -16.53
CA ILE A 661 7.44 -20.74 -16.59
C ILE A 661 6.60 -19.79 -15.73
N LEU A 662 7.06 -19.49 -14.51
CA LEU A 662 6.41 -18.53 -13.63
C LEU A 662 6.30 -17.17 -14.30
N THR A 663 7.36 -16.71 -14.99
CA THR A 663 7.36 -15.44 -15.73
C THR A 663 6.29 -15.41 -16.82
N LEU A 664 6.17 -16.50 -17.60
CA LEU A 664 5.08 -16.63 -18.57
C LEU A 664 3.71 -16.59 -17.88
N ALA A 665 3.54 -17.34 -16.79
CA ALA A 665 2.30 -17.35 -16.03
C ALA A 665 1.94 -15.96 -15.48
N VAL A 666 2.91 -15.25 -14.89
CA VAL A 666 2.77 -13.90 -14.33
C VAL A 666 2.33 -12.88 -15.39
N VAL A 667 2.91 -12.93 -16.59
CA VAL A 667 2.48 -12.06 -17.70
C VAL A 667 1.06 -12.39 -18.13
N LEU A 668 0.68 -13.68 -18.19
CA LEU A 668 -0.69 -14.10 -18.50
C LEU A 668 -1.68 -13.69 -17.41
N PHE A 669 -1.33 -13.84 -16.13
CA PHE A 669 -2.12 -13.37 -14.99
C PHE A 669 -2.38 -11.88 -15.11
N ALA A 670 -1.32 -11.07 -15.19
CA ALA A 670 -1.43 -9.63 -15.33
C ALA A 670 -2.28 -9.22 -16.54
N PHE A 671 -2.01 -9.78 -17.73
CA PHE A 671 -2.79 -9.51 -18.93
C PHE A 671 -4.27 -9.81 -18.74
N SER A 672 -4.59 -10.97 -18.19
CA SER A 672 -5.97 -11.42 -17.99
C SER A 672 -6.72 -10.58 -16.97
N THR A 673 -6.03 -10.07 -15.95
CA THR A 673 -6.58 -9.14 -14.96
C THR A 673 -6.86 -7.78 -15.58
N ILE A 674 -5.90 -7.25 -16.36
CA ILE A 674 -6.02 -5.94 -17.02
C ILE A 674 -7.23 -5.90 -17.96
N ILE A 675 -7.44 -6.93 -18.78
CA ILE A 675 -8.56 -6.95 -19.73
C ILE A 675 -9.92 -7.02 -19.01
N SER A 676 -10.03 -7.72 -17.88
CA SER A 676 -11.30 -7.84 -17.15
C SER A 676 -11.61 -6.63 -16.30
N TRP A 677 -10.63 -6.05 -15.61
CA TRP A 677 -10.80 -4.79 -14.88
C TRP A 677 -11.09 -3.61 -15.80
N SER A 678 -10.61 -3.64 -17.06
CA SER A 678 -11.05 -2.71 -18.10
C SER A 678 -12.57 -2.72 -18.23
N TYR A 679 -13.20 -3.89 -18.27
CA TYR A 679 -14.66 -3.99 -18.41
C TYR A 679 -15.40 -3.47 -17.17
N TYR A 680 -14.88 -3.73 -15.97
CA TYR A 680 -15.52 -3.26 -14.72
C TYR A 680 -15.59 -1.75 -14.66
N GLY A 681 -14.44 -1.08 -14.84
CA GLY A 681 -14.41 0.37 -14.88
C GLY A 681 -15.15 0.94 -16.09
N GLU A 682 -15.19 0.24 -17.23
CA GLU A 682 -15.98 0.66 -18.40
C GLU A 682 -17.48 0.75 -18.08
N ARG A 683 -18.06 -0.28 -17.44
CA ARG A 683 -19.49 -0.28 -17.08
C ARG A 683 -19.82 0.80 -16.05
N CYS A 684 -18.90 1.08 -15.12
CA CYS A 684 -19.04 2.17 -14.16
C CYS A 684 -18.86 3.55 -14.83
N TRP A 685 -17.93 3.70 -15.77
CA TRP A 685 -17.74 4.92 -16.55
C TRP A 685 -18.97 5.22 -17.40
N GLU A 686 -19.53 4.20 -18.06
CA GLU A 686 -20.76 4.32 -18.82
C GLU A 686 -21.93 4.78 -17.95
N ARG A 687 -22.01 4.30 -16.70
CA ARG A 687 -23.04 4.75 -15.75
C ARG A 687 -22.97 6.24 -15.44
N LEU A 688 -21.76 6.79 -15.38
CA LEU A 688 -21.49 8.18 -15.02
C LEU A 688 -21.62 9.13 -16.22
N PHE A 689 -21.09 8.74 -17.38
CA PHE A 689 -20.92 9.62 -18.54
C PHE A 689 -21.67 9.17 -19.80
N GLY A 690 -22.32 8.01 -19.75
CA GLY A 690 -23.09 7.44 -20.86
C GLY A 690 -22.25 6.68 -21.89
N ALA A 691 -22.93 5.96 -22.78
CA ALA A 691 -22.32 5.06 -23.76
C ALA A 691 -21.31 5.74 -24.71
N ARG A 692 -21.56 7.01 -25.07
CA ARG A 692 -20.68 7.76 -26.00
C ARG A 692 -19.29 8.01 -25.41
N ALA A 693 -19.16 8.08 -24.09
CA ALA A 693 -17.90 8.34 -23.41
C ALA A 693 -17.06 7.06 -23.17
N VAL A 694 -17.58 5.87 -23.48
CA VAL A 694 -16.90 4.58 -23.27
C VAL A 694 -15.58 4.50 -24.07
N PHE A 695 -15.55 5.05 -25.29
CA PHE A 695 -14.32 5.07 -26.08
C PHE A 695 -13.19 5.87 -25.39
N VAL A 696 -13.53 7.00 -24.76
CA VAL A 696 -12.57 7.81 -24.00
C VAL A 696 -11.99 7.01 -22.84
N TYR A 697 -12.83 6.29 -22.09
CA TYR A 697 -12.37 5.41 -21.03
C TYR A 697 -11.38 4.35 -21.53
N LYS A 698 -11.66 3.69 -22.65
CA LYS A 698 -10.75 2.68 -23.22
C LYS A 698 -9.39 3.28 -23.58
N VAL A 699 -9.37 4.47 -24.18
CA VAL A 699 -8.12 5.17 -24.52
C VAL A 699 -7.32 5.49 -23.25
N LEU A 700 -7.98 6.09 -22.24
CA LEU A 700 -7.34 6.40 -20.96
C LEU A 700 -6.81 5.13 -20.29
N PHE A 701 -7.59 4.05 -20.30
CA PHE A 701 -7.21 2.79 -19.68
C PHE A 701 -5.96 2.19 -20.33
N VAL A 702 -5.86 2.21 -21.67
CA VAL A 702 -4.67 1.75 -22.41
C VAL A 702 -3.45 2.62 -22.11
N ILE A 703 -3.63 3.94 -21.96
CA ILE A 703 -2.55 4.82 -21.48
C ILE A 703 -2.10 4.41 -20.08
N GLY A 704 -3.04 4.07 -19.19
CA GLY A 704 -2.73 3.52 -17.87
C GLY A 704 -1.87 2.26 -17.92
N VAL A 705 -2.15 1.34 -18.87
CA VAL A 705 -1.36 0.11 -19.05
C VAL A 705 0.08 0.42 -19.44
N PHE A 706 0.25 1.42 -20.32
CA PHE A 706 1.57 1.90 -20.72
C PHE A 706 2.35 2.52 -19.54
N LEU A 707 1.67 3.32 -18.70
CA LEU A 707 2.29 4.00 -17.57
C LEU A 707 2.56 3.08 -16.36
N GLY A 708 1.82 1.99 -16.21
CA GLY A 708 1.92 1.06 -15.07
C GLY A 708 3.35 0.60 -14.75
N PRO A 709 4.11 0.05 -15.72
CA PRO A 709 5.51 -0.34 -15.53
C PRO A 709 6.46 0.78 -15.08
N ILE A 710 6.08 2.04 -15.28
CA ILE A 710 6.93 3.21 -15.03
C ILE A 710 6.77 3.73 -13.59
N PHE A 711 5.58 3.59 -12.99
CA PHE A 711 5.31 4.08 -11.63
C PHE A 711 5.97 3.24 -10.53
N SER A 712 6.18 3.85 -9.37
CA SER A 712 6.70 3.15 -8.19
C SER A 712 5.64 2.22 -7.57
N LEU A 713 6.05 1.02 -7.18
CA LEU A 713 5.15 -0.02 -6.68
C LEU A 713 4.37 0.40 -5.42
N ASN A 714 5.04 1.04 -4.46
CA ASN A 714 4.43 1.41 -3.17
C ASN A 714 3.24 2.37 -3.34
N ASN A 715 3.38 3.40 -4.19
CA ASN A 715 2.32 4.37 -4.43
C ASN A 715 1.12 3.72 -5.14
N VAL A 716 1.39 2.79 -6.06
CA VAL A 716 0.35 2.06 -6.78
C VAL A 716 -0.41 1.11 -5.85
N LEU A 717 0.28 0.41 -4.96
CA LEU A 717 -0.32 -0.51 -3.99
C LEU A 717 -1.25 0.21 -3.01
N ASP A 718 -0.77 1.29 -2.39
CA ASP A 718 -1.57 2.05 -1.43
C ASP A 718 -2.82 2.62 -2.09
N PHE A 719 -2.67 3.28 -3.25
CA PHE A 719 -3.80 3.78 -4.03
C PHE A 719 -4.82 2.67 -4.35
N SER A 720 -4.35 1.50 -4.78
CA SER A 720 -5.21 0.37 -5.16
C SER A 720 -6.00 -0.17 -3.98
N ASP A 721 -5.34 -0.37 -2.83
CA ASP A 721 -5.98 -0.84 -1.60
C ASP A 721 -7.04 0.16 -1.13
N PHE A 722 -6.75 1.46 -1.21
CA PHE A 722 -7.73 2.49 -0.85
C PHE A 722 -8.96 2.42 -1.75
N MET A 723 -8.81 2.32 -3.07
CA MET A 723 -9.94 2.34 -4.00
C MET A 723 -10.80 1.08 -3.93
N ILE A 724 -10.18 -0.11 -3.88
CA ILE A 724 -10.89 -1.39 -3.78
C ILE A 724 -11.69 -1.46 -2.48
N LEU A 725 -11.07 -1.10 -1.35
CA LEU A 725 -11.75 -1.14 -0.05
C LEU A 725 -12.84 -0.05 0.05
N SER A 726 -12.69 1.09 -0.64
CA SER A 726 -13.74 2.12 -0.69
C SER A 726 -15.06 1.61 -1.29
N MET A 727 -15.00 0.71 -2.27
CA MET A 727 -16.19 0.14 -2.93
C MET A 727 -16.96 -0.83 -2.04
N ALA A 728 -16.26 -1.52 -1.13
CA ALA A 728 -16.86 -2.51 -0.25
C ALA A 728 -17.95 -1.92 0.64
N PHE A 729 -17.78 -0.68 1.09
CA PHE A 729 -18.75 -0.04 1.97
C PHE A 729 -20.15 0.08 1.34
N PRO A 730 -20.35 0.82 0.22
CA PRO A 730 -21.65 0.92 -0.41
C PRO A 730 -22.17 -0.46 -0.85
N ASN A 731 -21.29 -1.32 -1.38
CA ASN A 731 -21.67 -2.65 -1.87
C ASN A 731 -22.32 -3.52 -0.79
N ILE A 732 -21.61 -3.78 0.32
CA ILE A 732 -22.12 -4.59 1.43
C ILE A 732 -23.40 -3.97 2.01
N LEU A 733 -23.49 -2.64 2.09
CA LEU A 733 -24.71 -1.98 2.53
C LEU A 733 -25.90 -2.32 1.62
N GLY A 734 -25.73 -2.22 0.30
CA GLY A 734 -26.74 -2.64 -0.68
C GLY A 734 -27.13 -4.11 -0.54
N CYS A 735 -26.13 -4.99 -0.41
CA CYS A 735 -26.33 -6.42 -0.20
C CYS A 735 -27.11 -6.72 1.08
N LEU A 736 -26.83 -6.03 2.20
CA LEU A 736 -27.55 -6.20 3.45
C LEU A 736 -29.02 -5.78 3.33
N LEU A 737 -29.29 -4.64 2.68
CA LEU A 737 -30.65 -4.13 2.48
C LEU A 737 -31.49 -5.02 1.55
N LEU A 738 -30.85 -5.70 0.59
CA LEU A 738 -31.50 -6.57 -0.39
C LEU A 738 -31.38 -8.06 -0.08
N ALA A 739 -30.67 -8.46 0.98
CA ALA A 739 -30.51 -9.85 1.38
C ALA A 739 -31.84 -10.61 1.55
N PRO A 740 -32.93 -10.02 2.09
CA PRO A 740 -34.22 -10.70 2.15
C PRO A 740 -34.81 -11.02 0.76
N THR A 741 -34.59 -10.15 -0.22
CA THR A 741 -35.01 -10.37 -1.61
C THR A 741 -34.26 -11.55 -2.23
N VAL A 742 -32.94 -11.59 -2.03
CA VAL A 742 -32.11 -12.73 -2.48
C VAL A 742 -32.57 -14.02 -1.80
N LYS A 743 -32.83 -14.00 -0.49
CA LYS A 743 -33.30 -15.19 0.25
C LYS A 743 -34.58 -15.78 -0.34
N ARG A 744 -35.56 -14.93 -0.67
CA ARG A 744 -36.80 -15.37 -1.33
C ARG A 744 -36.53 -15.99 -2.70
N ALA A 745 -35.67 -15.34 -3.50
CA ALA A 745 -35.29 -15.86 -4.82
C ALA A 745 -34.59 -17.22 -4.73
N VAL A 746 -33.70 -17.40 -3.74
CA VAL A 746 -33.00 -18.67 -3.52
C VAL A 746 -33.96 -19.79 -3.11
N THR A 747 -34.92 -19.49 -2.23
CA THR A 747 -35.95 -20.46 -1.83
C THR A 747 -36.79 -20.89 -3.03
N GLU A 748 -37.21 -19.94 -3.88
CA GLU A 748 -37.98 -20.23 -5.08
C GLU A 748 -37.15 -21.00 -6.12
N TYR A 749 -35.89 -20.61 -6.32
CA TYR A 749 -34.96 -21.32 -7.21
C TYR A 749 -34.81 -22.80 -6.83
N TRP A 750 -34.61 -23.09 -5.55
CA TRP A 750 -34.51 -24.48 -5.07
C TRP A 750 -35.81 -25.26 -5.20
N ARG A 751 -36.97 -24.59 -5.03
CA ARG A 751 -38.29 -25.21 -5.27
C ARG A 751 -38.40 -25.67 -6.71
N LYS A 752 -38.11 -24.77 -7.67
CA LYS A 752 -38.10 -25.07 -9.12
C LYS A 752 -37.11 -26.17 -9.48
N LEU A 753 -35.89 -26.11 -8.93
CA LEU A 753 -34.84 -27.10 -9.17
C LEU A 753 -35.28 -28.51 -8.75
N LYS A 754 -35.85 -28.64 -7.54
CA LYS A 754 -36.34 -29.93 -7.02
C LYS A 754 -37.56 -30.44 -7.77
N ALA A 755 -38.39 -29.54 -8.30
CA ALA A 755 -39.53 -29.89 -9.13
C ALA A 755 -39.16 -30.26 -10.58
N GLY A 756 -37.89 -30.07 -10.98
CA GLY A 756 -37.45 -30.32 -12.35
C GLY A 756 -38.01 -29.31 -13.37
N GLU A 757 -38.35 -28.09 -12.91
CA GLU A 757 -38.99 -27.06 -13.74
C GLU A 757 -38.00 -26.35 -14.70
N PHE A 758 -36.69 -26.59 -14.56
CA PHE A 758 -35.70 -26.00 -15.46
C PHE A 758 -35.54 -26.82 -16.74
N ASN A 759 -35.47 -26.12 -17.88
CA ASN A 759 -35.07 -26.73 -19.14
C ASN A 759 -33.59 -27.11 -19.06
N ILE A 760 -33.31 -28.39 -18.88
CA ILE A 760 -31.95 -28.94 -18.88
C ILE A 760 -31.56 -29.19 -20.35
N SER A 761 -30.47 -28.59 -20.80
CA SER A 761 -29.89 -28.95 -22.10
C SER A 761 -29.27 -30.34 -21.96
N HIS A 762 -29.81 -31.33 -22.69
CA HIS A 762 -29.21 -32.66 -22.79
C HIS A 762 -28.00 -32.70 -23.72
#